data_AF-A0A2U2SI44-F1
#
_entry.id   AF-A0A2U2SI44-F1
#
_cell.length_a   1.000
_cell.length_b   1.000
_cell.length_c   1.000
_cell.angle_alpha   90.00
_cell.angle_beta   90.00
_cell.angle_gamma   90.00
#
_symmetry.space_group_name_H-M   'P 1'
#
loop_
_entity.id
_entity.type
_entity.pdbx_description
1 polymer ?
#
loop_
_entity_poly.entity_id
_entity_poly.type
_entity_poly.pdbx_seq_one_letter_code
_entity_poly.pdbx_strand_id
1 'polypeptide(L)'
;METEGKFYLGRLVDPQTNKTTDQPLLYKSEDLTTHAFVVGMTGSGKTGLCICLLEEAAIQGIPALIVDPKGDMTNVLLHFPNFEPSDFEPWVNADLARREGKTVQQVAQETAAIWKQGLADWGIEPNRVQALSEAAHFSVYTPGSDSGIPVNILTSFEAPELAWDENREALREKISATVTALLGLVGLSDVDPLRSREHILLSNILEHAWVAGKNLNLSELILQTQSPPFTKLGVFDVDTFFPQKDRFALSMLLNNILAAPSFQPWIEGQPLDIQKLLYAEDGRPRHSIFYLAHLSETERMFFVTLLYTAVESWMRSQPGSGSLRAIVYCDEVFGYLPPVSNPPSKTVLLRMLKQARAFGVAQVLVTQNPVDIDYKALSNAGTWCIGKLQTDQDKQRLLDGLESAVPGGMNRNDYDKLISGLGKRVFLLHNVHAKGPLLFQTRWAMNYLAGPLTRTQIPALSRLAKAAQSLTPESPQVKSTAPASSSPPIGKKLPQTETYLATKPPAPTGVAEVFLPVKESLAQALQKSGRTRSADQSAKLLYRPRLFGQAQIRYVNRRIGLDTESAKAVLAETPDRRGFVRWEENLVPPLDLRQMDGAPVPDSRFAPLEIPLSDAKLMAVMQKDFLDWTFRNASLSVQVNDALQVACVPPMTESEFRTRCADLARQKRDAEIKKATETFDKKIEALRLKLTREEQELEADKEKLNLRRMEEVGTHAETLFGLLGGRRSSRRISSSLTKRRLTSQAKAEVEESEKTIALLKEQIADLEKAKAAAVEEIHQRWAAIAAQVREENIQPLKKDVYIEFFGIAWQPYYLIQEGDTSIELVACSLQ
;
A
#
# COMPACT_ATOMS: atom_id res chain seq x y z
N MET A 1 -4.56 -33.24 -49.64
CA MET A 1 -3.47 -32.62 -50.41
C MET A 1 -2.15 -33.18 -49.90
N GLU A 2 -1.35 -33.80 -50.76
CA GLU A 2 0.03 -34.17 -50.41
C GLU A 2 0.94 -32.94 -50.55
N THR A 3 1.80 -32.70 -49.56
CA THR A 3 2.71 -31.54 -49.56
C THR A 3 4.18 -31.91 -49.67
N GLU A 4 4.51 -33.22 -49.73
CA GLU A 4 5.90 -33.73 -49.82
C GLU A 4 6.84 -33.19 -48.73
N GLY A 5 6.33 -32.95 -47.51
CA GLY A 5 7.13 -32.34 -46.44
C GLY A 5 7.40 -30.84 -46.61
N LYS A 6 6.66 -30.15 -47.49
CA LYS A 6 6.69 -28.68 -47.64
C LYS A 6 5.52 -28.03 -46.91
N PHE A 7 5.69 -26.78 -46.50
CA PHE A 7 4.64 -25.94 -45.92
C PHE A 7 3.70 -25.46 -47.03
N TYR A 8 2.41 -25.81 -46.95
CA TYR A 8 1.38 -25.22 -47.79
C TYR A 8 0.95 -23.87 -47.20
N LEU A 9 1.43 -22.76 -47.78
CA LEU A 9 1.15 -21.41 -47.25
C LEU A 9 0.01 -20.69 -47.97
N GLY A 10 -0.41 -21.18 -49.13
CA GLY A 10 -1.35 -20.47 -49.98
C GLY A 10 -1.32 -20.92 -51.43
N ARG A 11 -1.79 -20.07 -52.34
CA ARG A 11 -1.78 -20.28 -53.78
C ARG A 11 -1.15 -19.09 -54.49
N LEU A 12 -0.44 -19.34 -55.59
CA LEU A 12 0.24 -18.29 -56.35
C LEU A 12 -0.78 -17.33 -56.97
N VAL A 13 -0.42 -16.05 -57.03
CA VAL A 13 -1.20 -14.98 -57.65
C VAL A 13 -0.50 -14.55 -58.93
N ASP A 14 -1.26 -14.44 -60.02
CA ASP A 14 -0.76 -13.90 -61.29
C ASP A 14 -0.46 -12.40 -61.14
N PRO A 15 0.80 -11.94 -61.33
CA PRO A 15 1.15 -10.52 -61.21
C PRO A 15 0.49 -9.59 -62.22
N GLN A 16 -0.02 -10.09 -63.35
CA GLN A 16 -0.67 -9.25 -64.37
C GLN A 16 -2.16 -9.03 -64.05
N THR A 17 -2.86 -10.07 -63.60
CA THR A 17 -4.31 -9.98 -63.31
C THR A 17 -4.64 -9.78 -61.83
N ASN A 18 -3.65 -9.95 -60.94
CA ASN A 18 -3.80 -9.95 -59.48
C ASN A 18 -4.85 -10.96 -58.98
N LYS A 19 -5.05 -12.06 -59.74
CA LYS A 19 -5.95 -13.16 -59.40
C LYS A 19 -5.18 -14.34 -58.84
N THR A 20 -5.73 -14.96 -57.81
CA THR A 20 -5.25 -16.21 -57.23
C THR A 20 -5.48 -17.35 -58.24
N THR A 21 -4.43 -18.12 -58.48
CA THR A 21 -4.43 -19.32 -59.33
C THR A 21 -4.71 -20.56 -58.48
N ASP A 22 -4.87 -21.73 -59.11
CA ASP A 22 -4.95 -23.01 -58.38
C ASP A 22 -3.58 -23.62 -58.03
N GLN A 23 -2.47 -22.97 -58.41
CA GLN A 23 -1.13 -23.48 -58.12
C GLN A 23 -0.78 -23.26 -56.64
N PRO A 24 -0.51 -24.33 -55.85
CA PRO A 24 -0.17 -24.19 -54.45
C PRO A 24 1.24 -23.62 -54.26
N LEU A 25 1.39 -22.71 -53.29
CA LEU A 25 2.69 -22.33 -52.76
C LEU A 25 3.12 -23.39 -51.73
N LEU A 26 4.05 -24.26 -52.15
CA LEU A 26 4.72 -25.24 -51.31
C LEU A 26 6.14 -24.74 -50.96
N TYR A 27 6.28 -24.21 -49.75
CA TYR A 27 7.51 -23.62 -49.23
C TYR A 27 8.34 -24.67 -48.47
N LYS A 28 9.67 -24.70 -48.65
CA LYS A 28 10.55 -25.69 -48.00
C LYS A 28 10.90 -25.26 -46.58
N SER A 29 10.71 -26.11 -45.58
CA SER A 29 10.98 -25.76 -44.18
C SER A 29 12.47 -25.51 -43.92
N GLU A 30 13.38 -26.11 -44.69
CA GLU A 30 14.83 -25.85 -44.59
C GLU A 30 15.22 -24.42 -44.97
N ASP A 31 14.47 -23.75 -45.85
CA ASP A 31 14.76 -22.37 -46.26
C ASP A 31 14.62 -21.40 -45.07
N LEU A 32 13.81 -21.73 -44.05
CA LEU A 32 13.71 -20.96 -42.79
C LEU A 32 14.97 -21.01 -41.92
N THR A 33 15.91 -21.92 -42.17
CA THR A 33 17.22 -21.88 -41.49
C THR A 33 17.95 -20.56 -41.77
N THR A 34 17.64 -19.88 -42.87
CA THR A 34 18.12 -18.52 -43.18
C THR A 34 17.27 -17.40 -42.59
N HIS A 35 16.35 -17.71 -41.66
CA HIS A 35 15.41 -16.78 -41.02
C HIS A 35 14.36 -16.18 -41.99
N ALA A 36 13.24 -15.74 -41.42
CA ALA A 36 12.18 -15.06 -42.16
C ALA A 36 11.80 -13.70 -41.56
N PHE A 37 11.46 -12.77 -42.43
CA PHE A 37 10.94 -11.46 -42.09
C PHE A 37 9.53 -11.27 -42.69
N VAL A 38 8.56 -10.85 -41.87
CA VAL A 38 7.17 -10.65 -42.30
C VAL A 38 6.73 -9.23 -42.00
N VAL A 39 6.28 -8.50 -43.02
CA VAL A 39 6.01 -7.06 -42.91
C VAL A 39 4.76 -6.66 -43.69
N GLY A 40 4.06 -5.62 -43.22
CA GLY A 40 2.81 -5.17 -43.80
C GLY A 40 1.91 -4.44 -42.80
N MET A 41 1.05 -3.55 -43.29
CA MET A 41 0.13 -2.76 -42.47
C MET A 41 -0.84 -3.62 -41.64
N THR A 42 -1.48 -3.03 -40.63
CA THR A 42 -2.63 -3.66 -39.96
C THR A 42 -3.73 -4.01 -40.97
N GLY A 43 -4.26 -5.23 -40.89
CA GLY A 43 -5.24 -5.75 -41.85
C GLY A 43 -4.68 -6.26 -43.19
N SER A 44 -3.36 -6.23 -43.41
CA SER A 44 -2.73 -6.85 -44.60
C SER A 44 -2.82 -8.38 -44.61
N GLY A 45 -2.94 -9.02 -43.44
CA GLY A 45 -3.06 -10.48 -43.29
C GLY A 45 -1.90 -11.16 -42.56
N LYS A 46 -0.89 -10.42 -42.07
CA LYS A 46 0.34 -10.99 -41.45
C LYS A 46 0.06 -12.13 -40.45
N THR A 47 -0.81 -11.88 -39.48
CA THR A 47 -1.24 -12.85 -38.46
C THR A 47 -1.71 -14.16 -39.07
N GLY A 48 -2.54 -14.11 -40.11
CA GLY A 48 -3.02 -15.30 -40.82
C GLY A 48 -1.90 -16.05 -41.56
N LEU A 49 -0.98 -15.34 -42.22
CA LEU A 49 0.20 -15.95 -42.84
C LEU A 49 1.09 -16.65 -41.79
N CYS A 50 1.37 -15.97 -40.69
CA CYS A 50 2.24 -16.47 -39.64
C CYS A 50 1.65 -17.69 -38.94
N ILE A 51 0.34 -17.66 -38.68
CA ILE A 51 -0.40 -18.82 -38.17
C ILE A 51 -0.38 -19.97 -39.19
N CYS A 52 -0.62 -19.72 -40.48
CA CYS A 52 -0.48 -20.77 -41.51
C CYS A 52 0.93 -21.39 -41.53
N LEU A 53 1.99 -20.61 -41.32
CA LEU A 53 3.37 -21.12 -41.22
C LEU A 53 3.57 -21.98 -39.97
N LEU A 54 3.06 -21.54 -38.81
CA LEU A 54 3.13 -22.28 -37.54
C LEU A 54 2.30 -23.58 -37.59
N GLU A 55 1.12 -23.56 -38.22
CA GLU A 55 0.28 -24.74 -38.46
C GLU A 55 1.02 -25.82 -39.26
N GLU A 56 1.68 -25.44 -40.36
CA GLU A 56 2.47 -26.40 -41.15
C GLU A 56 3.72 -26.88 -40.40
N ALA A 57 4.35 -26.01 -39.58
CA ALA A 57 5.47 -26.40 -38.72
C ALA A 57 5.04 -27.44 -37.66
N ALA A 58 3.90 -27.22 -36.99
CA ALA A 58 3.35 -28.18 -36.02
C ALA A 58 3.06 -29.55 -36.66
N ILE A 59 2.38 -29.58 -37.82
CA ILE A 59 2.10 -30.81 -38.57
C ILE A 59 3.38 -31.57 -38.95
N GLN A 60 4.49 -30.87 -39.22
CA GLN A 60 5.77 -31.47 -39.56
C GLN A 60 6.65 -31.85 -38.35
N GLY A 61 6.14 -31.75 -37.13
CA GLY A 61 6.91 -32.09 -35.94
C GLY A 61 7.87 -30.99 -35.46
N ILE A 62 7.76 -29.77 -35.99
CA ILE A 62 8.71 -28.67 -35.75
C ILE A 62 8.20 -27.79 -34.60
N PRO A 63 8.91 -27.72 -33.46
CA PRO A 63 8.51 -26.94 -32.30
C PRO A 63 8.73 -25.44 -32.49
N ALA A 64 7.97 -24.64 -31.74
CA ALA A 64 8.02 -23.19 -31.83
C ALA A 64 7.94 -22.49 -30.47
N LEU A 65 8.76 -21.45 -30.30
CA LEU A 65 8.65 -20.47 -29.22
C LEU A 65 8.09 -19.19 -29.83
N ILE A 66 6.93 -18.73 -29.35
CA ILE A 66 6.11 -17.72 -30.00
C ILE A 66 5.95 -16.54 -29.04
N VAL A 67 6.66 -15.43 -29.30
CA VAL A 67 6.52 -14.19 -28.52
C VAL A 67 5.32 -13.40 -29.04
N ASP A 68 4.35 -13.15 -28.16
CA ASP A 68 3.07 -12.51 -28.50
C ASP A 68 2.78 -11.29 -27.60
N PRO A 69 3.21 -10.08 -28.00
CA PRO A 69 2.96 -8.87 -27.24
C PRO A 69 1.54 -8.30 -27.41
N LYS A 70 0.69 -8.88 -28.26
CA LYS A 70 -0.64 -8.34 -28.62
C LYS A 70 -1.81 -9.28 -28.28
N GLY A 71 -1.55 -10.56 -28.09
CA GLY A 71 -2.55 -11.60 -27.84
C GLY A 71 -3.09 -12.28 -29.11
N ASP A 72 -2.59 -11.92 -30.29
CA ASP A 72 -3.06 -12.41 -31.59
C ASP A 72 -2.61 -13.86 -31.89
N MET A 73 -1.47 -14.30 -31.35
CA MET A 73 -0.93 -15.64 -31.59
C MET A 73 -1.56 -16.70 -30.68
N THR A 74 -2.23 -16.29 -29.61
CA THR A 74 -3.04 -17.22 -28.78
C THR A 74 -4.10 -17.98 -29.59
N ASN A 75 -4.52 -17.44 -30.75
CA ASN A 75 -5.42 -18.10 -31.71
C ASN A 75 -4.88 -19.45 -32.23
N VAL A 76 -3.56 -19.70 -32.17
CA VAL A 76 -2.93 -20.99 -32.51
C VAL A 76 -3.46 -22.15 -31.64
N LEU A 77 -4.19 -21.89 -30.56
CA LEU A 77 -4.86 -22.92 -29.74
C LEU A 77 -6.30 -23.25 -30.20
N LEU A 78 -6.91 -22.43 -31.06
CA LEU A 78 -8.34 -22.52 -31.40
C LEU A 78 -8.58 -23.51 -32.56
N HIS A 79 -8.46 -24.80 -32.25
CA HIS A 79 -8.65 -25.92 -33.18
C HIS A 79 -10.09 -26.47 -33.12
N PHE A 80 -10.89 -26.27 -34.17
CA PHE A 80 -12.30 -26.68 -34.19
C PHE A 80 -12.62 -27.62 -35.37
N PRO A 81 -12.15 -28.89 -35.35
CA PRO A 81 -12.27 -29.80 -36.48
C PRO A 81 -13.72 -30.18 -36.84
N ASN A 82 -14.63 -30.16 -35.86
CA ASN A 82 -16.04 -30.50 -36.08
C ASN A 82 -16.87 -29.33 -36.64
N PHE A 83 -16.35 -28.10 -36.55
CA PHE A 83 -17.05 -26.87 -36.89
C PHE A 83 -18.39 -26.67 -36.14
N GLU A 84 -18.46 -27.09 -34.88
CA GLU A 84 -19.66 -26.89 -34.05
C GLU A 84 -19.77 -25.43 -33.59
N PRO A 85 -20.94 -24.77 -33.71
CA PRO A 85 -21.12 -23.37 -33.28
C PRO A 85 -20.71 -23.11 -31.82
N SER A 86 -20.91 -24.10 -30.93
CA SER A 86 -20.53 -24.02 -29.51
C SER A 86 -19.02 -23.84 -29.28
N ASP A 87 -18.19 -24.28 -30.22
CA ASP A 87 -16.74 -24.15 -30.11
C ASP A 87 -16.28 -22.71 -30.39
N PHE A 88 -16.99 -22.00 -31.28
CA PHE A 88 -16.73 -20.60 -31.64
C PHE A 88 -17.33 -19.60 -30.64
N GLU A 89 -18.50 -19.93 -30.06
CA GLU A 89 -19.28 -19.03 -29.19
C GLU A 89 -18.46 -18.31 -28.07
N PRO A 90 -17.53 -18.96 -27.33
CA PRO A 90 -16.75 -18.32 -26.27
C PRO A 90 -15.75 -17.25 -26.75
N TRP A 91 -15.47 -17.23 -28.06
CA TRP A 91 -14.44 -16.39 -28.68
C TRP A 91 -15.04 -15.28 -29.55
N VAL A 92 -16.37 -15.28 -29.74
CA VAL A 92 -17.09 -14.23 -30.45
C VAL A 92 -17.13 -12.95 -29.62
N ASN A 93 -16.83 -11.82 -30.24
CA ASN A 93 -16.93 -10.51 -29.60
C ASN A 93 -18.42 -10.10 -29.41
N ALA A 94 -18.91 -10.21 -28.18
CA ALA A 94 -20.30 -9.94 -27.84
C ALA A 94 -20.74 -8.47 -28.07
N ASP A 95 -19.84 -7.49 -27.98
CA ASP A 95 -20.15 -6.10 -28.28
C ASP A 95 -20.26 -5.84 -29.78
N LEU A 96 -19.47 -6.53 -30.60
CA LEU A 96 -19.58 -6.49 -32.06
C LEU A 96 -20.88 -7.16 -32.53
N ALA A 97 -21.22 -8.34 -31.99
CA ALA A 97 -22.50 -9.00 -32.24
C ALA A 97 -23.70 -8.09 -31.91
N ARG A 98 -23.66 -7.43 -30.75
CA ARG A 98 -24.71 -6.47 -30.33
C ARG A 98 -24.81 -5.27 -31.28
N ARG A 99 -23.69 -4.73 -31.79
CA ARG A 99 -23.69 -3.62 -32.77
C ARG A 99 -24.29 -4.01 -34.12
N GLU A 100 -24.13 -5.27 -34.53
CA GLU A 100 -24.74 -5.82 -35.74
C GLU A 100 -26.19 -6.29 -35.54
N GLY A 101 -26.75 -6.17 -34.32
CA GLY A 101 -28.11 -6.59 -34.01
C GLY A 101 -28.30 -8.10 -33.89
N LYS A 102 -27.21 -8.86 -33.74
CA LYS A 102 -27.20 -10.34 -33.67
C LYS A 102 -26.93 -10.84 -32.25
N THR A 103 -27.36 -12.06 -31.94
CA THR A 103 -26.93 -12.75 -30.71
C THR A 103 -25.56 -13.39 -30.89
N VAL A 104 -24.88 -13.70 -29.78
CA VAL A 104 -23.57 -14.38 -29.80
C VAL A 104 -23.70 -15.76 -30.47
N GLN A 105 -24.79 -16.49 -30.21
CA GLN A 105 -25.08 -17.79 -30.83
C GLN A 105 -25.26 -17.68 -32.35
N GLN A 106 -25.96 -16.65 -32.84
CA GLN A 106 -26.13 -16.41 -34.28
C GLN A 106 -24.79 -16.13 -34.96
N VAL A 107 -23.97 -15.26 -34.38
CA VAL A 107 -22.64 -14.95 -34.92
C VAL A 107 -21.73 -16.18 -34.86
N ALA A 108 -21.80 -17.00 -33.82
CA ALA A 108 -21.05 -18.25 -33.71
C ALA A 108 -21.45 -19.27 -34.81
N GLN A 109 -22.74 -19.42 -35.09
CA GLN A 109 -23.26 -20.29 -36.15
C GLN A 109 -22.86 -19.81 -37.55
N GLU A 110 -22.96 -18.50 -37.82
CA GLU A 110 -22.46 -17.91 -39.06
C GLU A 110 -20.95 -18.09 -39.21
N THR A 111 -20.19 -17.87 -38.13
CA THR A 111 -18.72 -18.00 -38.11
C THR A 111 -18.28 -19.43 -38.40
N ALA A 112 -18.92 -20.42 -37.77
CA ALA A 112 -18.64 -21.84 -38.01
C ALA A 112 -18.87 -22.24 -39.48
N ALA A 113 -19.97 -21.76 -40.09
CA ALA A 113 -20.25 -21.98 -41.51
C ALA A 113 -19.22 -21.30 -42.43
N ILE A 114 -18.83 -20.05 -42.12
CA ILE A 114 -17.79 -19.32 -42.86
C ILE A 114 -16.44 -20.05 -42.76
N TRP A 115 -16.07 -20.55 -41.58
CA TRP A 115 -14.79 -21.25 -41.39
C TRP A 115 -14.75 -22.59 -42.14
N LYS A 116 -15.85 -23.36 -42.07
CA LYS A 116 -15.99 -24.63 -42.78
C LYS A 116 -15.89 -24.44 -44.30
N GLN A 117 -16.60 -23.46 -44.87
CA GLN A 117 -16.52 -23.16 -46.29
C GLN A 117 -15.12 -22.63 -46.67
N GLY A 118 -14.58 -21.70 -45.87
CA GLY A 118 -13.25 -21.12 -46.08
C GLY A 118 -12.12 -22.14 -46.08
N LEU A 119 -12.22 -23.23 -45.33
CA LEU A 119 -11.25 -24.34 -45.39
C LEU A 119 -11.48 -25.25 -46.61
N ALA A 120 -12.75 -25.56 -46.93
CA ALA A 120 -13.10 -26.36 -48.09
C ALA A 120 -12.64 -25.73 -49.42
N ASP A 121 -12.82 -24.41 -49.59
CA ASP A 121 -12.38 -23.65 -50.78
C ASP A 121 -10.86 -23.78 -51.02
N TRP A 122 -10.09 -24.01 -49.95
CA TRP A 122 -8.63 -24.16 -49.97
C TRP A 122 -8.16 -25.62 -49.98
N GLY A 123 -9.07 -26.59 -50.02
CA GLY A 123 -8.78 -28.02 -50.04
C GLY A 123 -8.33 -28.59 -48.70
N ILE A 124 -8.83 -28.04 -47.60
CA ILE A 124 -8.53 -28.46 -46.23
C ILE A 124 -9.74 -29.15 -45.61
N GLU A 125 -9.60 -30.45 -45.39
CA GLU A 125 -10.61 -31.31 -44.78
C GLU A 125 -10.57 -31.26 -43.24
N PRO A 126 -11.69 -31.57 -42.54
CA PRO A 126 -11.77 -31.67 -41.08
C PRO A 126 -10.60 -32.44 -40.44
N ASN A 127 -10.24 -33.59 -41.03
CA ASN A 127 -9.19 -34.47 -40.54
C ASN A 127 -7.80 -33.81 -40.51
N ARG A 128 -7.54 -32.79 -41.34
CA ARG A 128 -6.26 -32.04 -41.29
C ARG A 128 -6.24 -31.05 -40.12
N VAL A 129 -7.39 -30.46 -39.78
CA VAL A 129 -7.55 -29.61 -38.58
C VAL A 129 -7.41 -30.46 -37.31
N GLN A 130 -7.95 -31.69 -37.32
CA GLN A 130 -7.73 -32.64 -36.23
C GLN A 130 -6.25 -33.05 -36.13
N ALA A 131 -5.62 -33.43 -37.23
CA ALA A 131 -4.19 -33.78 -37.26
C ALA A 131 -3.30 -32.65 -36.73
N LEU A 132 -3.59 -31.38 -37.08
CA LEU A 132 -2.92 -30.21 -36.50
C LEU A 132 -3.06 -30.18 -34.96
N SER A 133 -4.28 -30.37 -34.44
CA SER A 133 -4.55 -30.32 -32.99
C SER A 133 -3.85 -31.42 -32.19
N GLU A 134 -3.50 -32.54 -32.84
CA GLU A 134 -2.84 -33.70 -32.24
C GLU A 134 -1.30 -33.69 -32.46
N ALA A 135 -0.81 -32.96 -33.47
CA ALA A 135 0.60 -32.97 -33.89
C ALA A 135 1.58 -32.33 -32.90
N ALA A 136 1.12 -31.33 -32.12
CA ALA A 136 1.95 -30.62 -31.16
C ALA A 136 1.21 -30.32 -29.86
N HIS A 137 1.95 -30.18 -28.75
CA HIS A 137 1.42 -29.59 -27.53
C HIS A 137 1.36 -28.07 -27.68
N PHE A 138 0.17 -27.50 -27.60
CA PHE A 138 0.00 -26.04 -27.56
C PHE A 138 -0.09 -25.57 -26.11
N SER A 139 0.62 -24.48 -25.76
CA SER A 139 0.70 -23.99 -24.38
C SER A 139 0.84 -22.47 -24.34
N VAL A 140 0.10 -21.81 -23.45
CA VAL A 140 0.19 -20.35 -23.24
C VAL A 140 0.85 -20.06 -21.91
N TYR A 141 2.01 -19.43 -22.00
CA TYR A 141 2.85 -18.96 -20.92
C TYR A 141 2.56 -17.48 -20.66
N THR A 142 2.43 -17.12 -19.39
CA THR A 142 2.10 -15.76 -18.95
C THR A 142 3.15 -15.30 -17.93
N PRO A 143 4.36 -14.90 -18.35
CA PRO A 143 5.37 -14.35 -17.43
C PRO A 143 4.78 -13.18 -16.64
N GLY A 144 4.99 -13.16 -15.33
CA GLY A 144 4.38 -12.16 -14.44
C GLY A 144 2.86 -12.30 -14.25
N SER A 145 2.25 -13.43 -14.61
CA SER A 145 0.85 -13.73 -14.30
C SER A 145 0.53 -15.21 -14.13
N ASP A 146 -0.44 -15.47 -13.26
CA ASP A 146 -1.19 -16.70 -13.01
C ASP A 146 -2.30 -17.05 -14.02
N SER A 147 -2.51 -16.26 -15.08
CA SER A 147 -3.66 -16.42 -15.99
C SER A 147 -3.51 -17.53 -17.03
N GLY A 148 -2.27 -17.92 -17.35
CA GLY A 148 -1.91 -19.11 -18.11
C GLY A 148 -0.93 -19.97 -17.31
N ILE A 149 0.17 -20.39 -17.92
CA ILE A 149 1.28 -21.06 -17.23
C ILE A 149 2.29 -19.98 -16.79
N PRO A 150 2.54 -19.76 -15.48
CA PRO A 150 3.57 -18.81 -15.04
C PRO A 150 4.97 -19.30 -15.43
N VAL A 151 5.88 -18.35 -15.68
CA VAL A 151 7.27 -18.64 -16.06
C VAL A 151 8.19 -18.16 -14.94
N ASN A 152 8.92 -19.11 -14.34
CA ASN A 152 9.97 -18.80 -13.39
C ASN A 152 11.23 -18.34 -14.14
N ILE A 153 11.51 -17.05 -14.06
CA ILE A 153 12.69 -16.42 -14.66
C ILE A 153 13.98 -16.61 -13.84
N LEU A 154 13.89 -17.02 -12.57
CA LEU A 154 15.06 -17.08 -11.68
C LEU A 154 16.09 -18.13 -12.10
N THR A 155 15.70 -19.14 -12.87
CA THR A 155 16.63 -20.12 -13.44
C THR A 155 17.59 -19.51 -14.48
N SER A 156 17.37 -18.25 -14.89
CA SER A 156 18.28 -17.53 -15.79
C SER A 156 19.64 -17.18 -15.16
N PHE A 157 19.77 -17.30 -13.84
CA PHE A 157 21.01 -17.06 -13.09
C PHE A 157 21.85 -18.32 -12.83
N GLU A 158 21.32 -19.50 -13.16
CA GLU A 158 22.00 -20.79 -13.02
C GLU A 158 23.24 -20.89 -13.94
N ALA A 159 24.24 -21.65 -13.51
CA ALA A 159 25.46 -21.86 -14.28
C ALA A 159 25.13 -22.69 -15.54
N PRO A 160 25.46 -22.21 -16.76
CA PRO A 160 25.15 -22.95 -17.99
C PRO A 160 25.93 -24.26 -18.08
N GLU A 161 25.35 -25.29 -18.71
CA GLU A 161 26.01 -26.56 -19.05
C GLU A 161 27.02 -26.41 -20.22
N LEU A 162 27.87 -25.38 -20.17
CA LEU A 162 28.91 -25.09 -21.15
C LEU A 162 30.26 -24.96 -20.43
N ALA A 163 31.30 -25.61 -20.96
CA ALA A 163 32.64 -25.53 -20.40
C ALA A 163 33.14 -24.08 -20.40
N TRP A 164 33.45 -23.53 -19.21
CA TRP A 164 33.81 -22.12 -19.06
C TRP A 164 34.98 -21.73 -19.95
N ASP A 165 36.06 -22.52 -19.93
CA ASP A 165 37.31 -22.18 -20.62
C ASP A 165 37.21 -22.15 -22.15
N GLU A 166 36.30 -22.94 -22.72
CA GLU A 166 36.02 -22.96 -24.15
C GLU A 166 35.04 -21.86 -24.58
N ASN A 167 34.21 -21.36 -23.67
CA ASN A 167 33.07 -20.49 -23.97
C ASN A 167 33.13 -19.11 -23.27
N ARG A 168 34.30 -18.71 -22.73
CA ARG A 168 34.48 -17.50 -21.87
C ARG A 168 33.84 -16.23 -22.44
N GLU A 169 33.98 -15.98 -23.73
CA GLU A 169 33.41 -14.80 -24.40
C GLU A 169 31.87 -14.86 -24.39
N ALA A 170 31.28 -15.93 -24.92
CA ALA A 170 29.83 -16.12 -24.97
C ALA A 170 29.18 -16.13 -23.58
N LEU A 171 29.85 -16.70 -22.56
CA LEU A 171 29.36 -16.72 -21.18
C LEU A 171 29.39 -15.33 -20.54
N ARG A 172 30.45 -14.53 -20.76
CA ARG A 172 30.50 -13.12 -20.32
C ARG A 172 29.47 -12.25 -21.03
N GLU A 173 29.23 -12.47 -22.33
CA GLU A 173 28.15 -11.80 -23.05
C GLU A 173 26.77 -12.18 -22.49
N LYS A 174 26.56 -13.45 -22.14
CA LYS A 174 25.33 -13.94 -21.47
C LYS A 174 25.12 -13.23 -20.13
N ILE A 175 26.15 -13.20 -19.27
CA ILE A 175 26.12 -12.48 -17.99
C ILE A 175 25.74 -11.01 -18.22
N SER A 176 26.42 -10.34 -19.14
CA SER A 176 26.21 -8.91 -19.42
C SER A 176 24.76 -8.63 -19.84
N ALA A 177 24.20 -9.43 -20.75
CA ALA A 177 22.80 -9.29 -21.18
C ALA A 177 21.81 -9.53 -20.02
N THR A 178 22.01 -10.57 -19.21
CA THR A 178 21.18 -10.88 -18.04
C THR A 178 21.23 -9.77 -16.99
N VAL A 179 22.41 -9.21 -16.71
CA VAL A 179 22.59 -8.12 -15.74
C VAL A 179 21.98 -6.81 -16.25
N THR A 180 22.18 -6.45 -17.51
CA THR A 180 21.54 -5.24 -18.08
C THR A 180 20.02 -5.36 -18.06
N ALA A 181 19.48 -6.54 -18.38
CA ALA A 181 18.05 -6.80 -18.29
C ALA A 181 17.52 -6.65 -16.85
N LEU A 182 18.19 -7.29 -15.87
CA LEU A 182 17.83 -7.19 -14.44
C LEU A 182 17.90 -5.74 -13.92
N LEU A 183 18.91 -4.97 -14.34
CA LEU A 183 19.04 -3.57 -13.93
C LEU A 183 17.95 -2.68 -14.55
N GLY A 184 17.60 -2.91 -15.82
CA GLY A 184 16.45 -2.26 -16.46
C GLY A 184 15.14 -2.51 -15.71
N LEU A 185 14.93 -3.73 -15.22
CA LEU A 185 13.75 -4.10 -14.42
C LEU A 185 13.67 -3.35 -13.07
N VAL A 186 14.80 -3.09 -12.38
CA VAL A 186 14.81 -2.27 -11.14
C VAL A 186 14.67 -0.76 -11.39
N GLY A 187 14.45 -0.34 -12.64
CA GLY A 187 14.32 1.07 -13.03
C GLY A 187 15.65 1.77 -13.32
N LEU A 188 16.76 1.03 -13.41
CA LEU A 188 18.04 1.57 -13.85
C LEU A 188 18.13 1.45 -15.39
N SER A 189 17.67 2.50 -16.07
CA SER A 189 17.76 2.66 -17.52
C SER A 189 19.16 3.09 -17.97
N ASP A 190 19.48 2.87 -19.26
CA ASP A 190 20.71 3.34 -19.93
C ASP A 190 22.03 2.91 -19.25
N VAL A 191 22.01 1.73 -18.63
CA VAL A 191 23.17 1.11 -17.96
C VAL A 191 24.23 0.71 -18.99
N ASP A 192 25.36 1.43 -18.99
CA ASP A 192 26.59 1.07 -19.71
C ASP A 192 27.35 -0.03 -18.95
N PRO A 193 27.50 -1.26 -19.51
CA PRO A 193 28.22 -2.37 -18.88
C PRO A 193 29.68 -2.07 -18.51
N LEU A 194 30.31 -1.09 -19.15
CA LEU A 194 31.72 -0.74 -18.94
C LEU A 194 31.90 0.41 -17.92
N ARG A 195 30.81 1.05 -17.48
CA ARG A 195 30.86 2.23 -16.59
C ARG A 195 29.97 2.12 -15.35
N SER A 196 28.87 1.38 -15.39
CA SER A 196 27.99 1.20 -14.23
C SER A 196 28.67 0.33 -13.18
N ARG A 197 28.79 0.85 -11.96
CA ARG A 197 29.35 0.12 -10.80
C ARG A 197 28.44 -1.04 -10.41
N GLU A 198 27.13 -0.85 -10.58
CA GLU A 198 26.06 -1.81 -10.38
C GLU A 198 26.22 -3.00 -11.34
N HIS A 199 26.37 -2.72 -12.64
CA HIS A 199 26.56 -3.75 -13.67
C HIS A 199 27.87 -4.51 -13.49
N ILE A 200 28.98 -3.79 -13.28
CA ILE A 200 30.30 -4.39 -13.07
C ILE A 200 30.28 -5.32 -11.84
N LEU A 201 29.67 -4.91 -10.72
CA LEU A 201 29.59 -5.74 -9.53
C LEU A 201 28.77 -7.02 -9.77
N LEU A 202 27.54 -6.89 -10.28
CA LEU A 202 26.65 -8.03 -10.51
C LEU A 202 27.22 -9.01 -11.54
N SER A 203 27.87 -8.49 -12.59
CA SER A 203 28.53 -9.33 -13.60
C SER A 203 29.69 -10.13 -13.02
N ASN A 204 30.51 -9.53 -12.14
CA ASN A 204 31.61 -10.26 -11.49
C ASN A 204 31.11 -11.28 -10.47
N ILE A 205 29.98 -11.04 -9.80
CA ILE A 205 29.35 -12.03 -8.89
C ILE A 205 28.87 -13.26 -9.67
N LEU A 206 28.16 -13.05 -10.79
CA LEU A 206 27.71 -14.15 -11.67
C LEU A 206 28.89 -14.88 -12.31
N GLU A 207 29.91 -14.17 -12.82
CA GLU A 207 31.12 -14.78 -13.38
C GLU A 207 31.84 -15.65 -12.33
N HIS A 208 32.04 -15.13 -11.12
CA HIS A 208 32.67 -15.89 -10.03
C HIS A 208 31.91 -17.19 -9.69
N ALA A 209 30.57 -17.14 -9.67
CA ALA A 209 29.77 -18.32 -9.41
C ALA A 209 29.81 -19.34 -10.56
N TRP A 210 29.69 -18.90 -11.81
CA TRP A 210 29.73 -19.77 -12.99
C TRP A 210 31.10 -20.42 -13.19
N VAL A 211 32.20 -19.68 -12.97
CA VAL A 211 33.57 -20.25 -12.92
C VAL A 211 33.70 -21.33 -11.85
N ALA A 212 33.03 -21.16 -10.71
CA ALA A 212 33.02 -22.14 -9.62
C ALA A 212 32.00 -23.29 -9.81
N GLY A 213 31.28 -23.35 -10.94
CA GLY A 213 30.22 -24.33 -11.18
C GLY A 213 29.03 -24.23 -10.22
N LYS A 214 28.80 -23.04 -9.64
CA LYS A 214 27.73 -22.79 -8.67
C LYS A 214 26.57 -22.07 -9.34
N ASN A 215 25.37 -22.64 -9.20
CA ASN A 215 24.14 -21.93 -9.49
C ASN A 215 23.96 -20.77 -8.48
N LEU A 216 23.43 -19.65 -8.96
CA LEU A 216 22.93 -18.58 -8.10
C LEU A 216 21.42 -18.43 -8.31
N ASN A 217 20.70 -18.14 -7.24
CA ASN A 217 19.36 -17.56 -7.30
C ASN A 217 19.39 -16.06 -6.98
N LEU A 218 18.27 -15.34 -7.20
CA LEU A 218 18.21 -13.90 -6.96
C LEU A 218 18.44 -13.53 -5.47
N SER A 219 18.02 -14.37 -4.52
CA SER A 219 18.28 -14.15 -3.09
C SER A 219 19.78 -14.20 -2.76
N GLU A 220 20.50 -15.16 -3.34
CA GLU A 220 21.96 -15.24 -3.22
C GLU A 220 22.67 -14.08 -3.94
N LEU A 221 22.17 -13.64 -5.09
CA LEU A 221 22.69 -12.47 -5.80
C LEU A 221 22.50 -11.19 -4.97
N ILE A 222 21.36 -11.02 -4.29
CA ILE A 222 21.10 -9.91 -3.34
C ILE A 222 22.10 -9.95 -2.18
N LEU A 223 22.27 -11.11 -1.54
CA LEU A 223 23.21 -11.29 -0.43
C LEU A 223 24.67 -11.04 -0.85
N GLN A 224 25.08 -11.57 -2.01
CA GLN A 224 26.43 -11.37 -2.55
C GLN A 224 26.64 -9.95 -3.10
N THR A 225 25.59 -9.19 -3.41
CA THR A 225 25.73 -7.74 -3.67
C THR A 225 26.16 -7.00 -2.40
N GLN A 226 25.57 -7.34 -1.26
CA GLN A 226 25.92 -6.77 0.05
C GLN A 226 27.27 -7.29 0.57
N SER A 227 27.63 -8.54 0.28
CA SER A 227 28.89 -9.18 0.67
C SER A 227 29.48 -10.02 -0.47
N PRO A 228 30.19 -9.40 -1.43
CA PRO A 228 30.76 -10.11 -2.59
C PRO A 228 31.78 -11.17 -2.18
N PRO A 229 31.89 -12.28 -2.94
CA PRO A 229 32.80 -13.38 -2.64
C PRO A 229 34.28 -13.05 -2.92
N PHE A 230 34.59 -11.83 -3.36
CA PHE A 230 35.92 -11.32 -3.69
C PHE A 230 36.16 -9.97 -3.01
N THR A 231 37.43 -9.67 -2.68
CA THR A 231 37.82 -8.42 -1.99
C THR A 231 38.21 -7.29 -2.94
N LYS A 232 38.49 -7.60 -4.22
CA LYS A 232 38.94 -6.63 -5.24
C LYS A 232 38.11 -6.69 -6.52
N LEU A 233 37.95 -5.54 -7.16
CA LEU A 233 37.42 -5.38 -8.52
C LEU A 233 38.45 -4.63 -9.36
N GLY A 234 39.04 -5.33 -10.33
CA GLY A 234 40.22 -4.84 -11.04
C GLY A 234 41.39 -4.60 -10.09
N VAL A 235 41.88 -3.36 -10.02
CA VAL A 235 43.02 -2.97 -9.18
C VAL A 235 42.58 -2.51 -7.77
N PHE A 236 41.32 -2.08 -7.61
CA PHE A 236 40.81 -1.47 -6.38
C PHE A 236 40.12 -2.49 -5.47
N ASP A 237 40.13 -2.22 -4.16
CA ASP A 237 39.29 -2.96 -3.20
C ASP A 237 37.80 -2.64 -3.45
N VAL A 238 36.92 -3.63 -3.23
CA VAL A 238 35.48 -3.53 -3.52
C VAL A 238 34.85 -2.32 -2.82
N ASP A 239 35.18 -2.06 -1.56
CA ASP A 239 34.63 -0.92 -0.80
C ASP A 239 35.11 0.45 -1.31
N THR A 240 36.23 0.50 -2.03
CA THR A 240 36.71 1.73 -2.68
C THR A 240 36.01 1.94 -4.03
N PHE A 241 35.82 0.87 -4.80
CA PHE A 241 35.13 0.93 -6.10
C PHE A 241 33.62 1.19 -5.93
N PHE A 242 32.98 0.47 -5.01
CA PHE A 242 31.55 0.54 -4.75
C PHE A 242 31.28 0.41 -3.23
N PRO A 243 31.15 1.54 -2.52
CA PRO A 243 31.05 1.55 -1.06
C PRO A 243 29.90 0.72 -0.51
N GLN A 244 30.08 0.11 0.68
CA GLN A 244 29.08 -0.75 1.33
C GLN A 244 27.69 -0.11 1.43
N LYS A 245 27.60 1.21 1.65
CA LYS A 245 26.32 1.95 1.67
C LYS A 245 25.58 1.90 0.32
N ASP A 246 26.31 2.10 -0.78
CA ASP A 246 25.73 2.10 -2.12
C ASP A 246 25.40 0.65 -2.54
N ARG A 247 26.24 -0.32 -2.18
CA ARG A 247 25.97 -1.76 -2.36
C ARG A 247 24.72 -2.21 -1.58
N PHE A 248 24.52 -1.71 -0.37
CA PHE A 248 23.29 -1.91 0.40
C PHE A 248 22.07 -1.28 -0.28
N ALA A 249 22.22 -0.10 -0.88
CA ALA A 249 21.13 0.52 -1.67
C ALA A 249 20.76 -0.34 -2.89
N LEU A 250 21.74 -0.88 -3.63
CA LEU A 250 21.49 -1.79 -4.75
C LEU A 250 20.84 -3.11 -4.31
N SER A 251 21.33 -3.74 -3.23
CA SER A 251 20.72 -4.96 -2.69
C SER A 251 19.28 -4.71 -2.20
N MET A 252 19.00 -3.53 -1.63
CA MET A 252 17.64 -3.11 -1.28
C MET A 252 16.74 -2.91 -2.51
N LEU A 253 17.24 -2.34 -3.61
CA LEU A 253 16.47 -2.22 -4.87
C LEU A 253 16.11 -3.60 -5.45
N LEU A 254 17.08 -4.52 -5.51
CA LEU A 254 16.86 -5.90 -5.95
C LEU A 254 15.88 -6.64 -5.02
N ASN A 255 16.02 -6.47 -3.70
CA ASN A 255 15.10 -7.05 -2.71
C ASN A 255 13.68 -6.47 -2.79
N ASN A 256 13.52 -5.18 -3.12
CA ASN A 256 12.21 -4.56 -3.27
C ASN A 256 11.40 -5.21 -4.41
N ILE A 257 12.06 -5.67 -5.48
CA ILE A 257 11.41 -6.49 -6.52
C ILE A 257 10.98 -7.83 -5.95
N LEU A 258 11.88 -8.58 -5.32
CA LEU A 258 11.57 -9.91 -4.77
C LEU A 258 10.43 -9.87 -3.73
N ALA A 259 10.39 -8.81 -2.91
CA ALA A 259 9.36 -8.56 -1.91
C ALA A 259 8.05 -7.97 -2.46
N ALA A 260 8.01 -7.53 -3.73
CA ALA A 260 6.79 -6.99 -4.33
C ALA A 260 5.80 -8.13 -4.63
N PRO A 261 4.54 -8.08 -4.14
CA PRO A 261 3.55 -9.11 -4.43
C PRO A 261 3.26 -9.27 -5.93
N SER A 262 3.36 -8.19 -6.70
CA SER A 262 3.25 -8.20 -8.17
C SER A 262 4.37 -8.97 -8.87
N PHE A 263 5.48 -9.24 -8.19
CA PHE A 263 6.60 -9.98 -8.75
C PHE A 263 6.58 -11.49 -8.44
N GLN A 264 5.74 -11.95 -7.51
CA GLN A 264 5.64 -13.38 -7.16
C GLN A 264 5.38 -14.29 -8.40
N PRO A 265 4.49 -13.94 -9.35
CA PRO A 265 4.27 -14.75 -10.56
C PRO A 265 5.44 -14.79 -11.57
N TRP A 266 6.55 -14.11 -11.29
CA TRP A 266 7.81 -14.22 -12.05
C TRP A 266 8.78 -15.22 -11.42
N ILE A 267 8.67 -15.50 -10.13
CA ILE A 267 9.58 -16.43 -9.41
C ILE A 267 8.95 -17.81 -9.19
N GLU A 268 7.66 -17.95 -9.48
CA GLU A 268 6.89 -19.18 -9.44
C GLU A 268 6.60 -19.73 -10.85
N GLY A 269 6.24 -21.00 -10.95
CA GLY A 269 5.84 -21.65 -12.21
C GLY A 269 6.94 -22.45 -12.92
N GLN A 270 6.79 -22.64 -14.23
CA GLN A 270 7.70 -23.47 -15.02
C GLN A 270 9.03 -22.74 -15.23
N PRO A 271 10.20 -23.37 -14.94
CA PRO A 271 11.52 -22.85 -15.32
C PRO A 271 11.62 -22.45 -16.79
N LEU A 272 12.49 -21.48 -17.10
CA LEU A 272 12.85 -21.08 -18.46
C LEU A 272 13.81 -22.10 -19.13
N ASP A 273 13.42 -23.38 -19.10
CA ASP A 273 14.11 -24.51 -19.72
C ASP A 273 13.64 -24.66 -21.17
N ILE A 274 14.50 -24.25 -22.10
CA ILE A 274 14.19 -24.24 -23.53
C ILE A 274 13.90 -25.63 -24.10
N GLN A 275 14.54 -26.68 -23.58
CA GLN A 275 14.28 -28.05 -24.05
C GLN A 275 12.85 -28.48 -23.69
N LYS A 276 12.40 -28.20 -22.47
CA LYS A 276 11.02 -28.47 -21.99
C LYS A 276 9.97 -27.49 -22.53
N LEU A 277 10.39 -26.37 -23.09
CA LEU A 277 9.52 -25.41 -23.80
C LEU A 277 9.37 -25.73 -25.29
N LEU A 278 10.32 -26.48 -25.88
CA LEU A 278 10.26 -26.96 -27.26
C LEU A 278 9.68 -28.37 -27.37
N TYR A 279 9.81 -29.24 -26.36
CA TYR A 279 9.32 -30.61 -26.40
C TYR A 279 8.54 -30.97 -25.14
N ALA A 280 7.46 -31.74 -25.29
CA ALA A 280 6.72 -32.31 -24.17
C ALA A 280 7.38 -33.61 -23.65
N GLU A 281 6.96 -34.07 -22.47
CA GLU A 281 7.52 -35.28 -21.83
C GLU A 281 7.24 -36.56 -22.60
N ASP A 282 6.22 -36.57 -23.47
CA ASP A 282 5.91 -37.66 -24.42
C ASP A 282 6.75 -37.60 -25.71
N GLY A 283 7.65 -36.63 -25.83
CA GLY A 283 8.54 -36.42 -26.98
C GLY A 283 7.92 -35.63 -28.15
N ARG A 284 6.63 -35.27 -28.11
CA ARG A 284 6.03 -34.43 -29.15
C ARG A 284 6.57 -32.99 -29.11
N PRO A 285 6.61 -32.28 -30.26
CA PRO A 285 6.95 -30.87 -30.28
C PRO A 285 5.93 -30.05 -29.47
N ARG A 286 6.39 -28.91 -28.97
CA ARG A 286 5.56 -27.93 -28.27
C ARG A 286 5.57 -26.60 -29.04
N HIS A 287 4.40 -25.99 -29.14
CA HIS A 287 4.20 -24.62 -29.58
C HIS A 287 3.87 -23.80 -28.33
N SER A 288 4.88 -23.08 -27.84
CA SER A 288 4.86 -22.35 -26.58
C SER A 288 4.67 -20.85 -26.85
N ILE A 289 3.45 -20.36 -26.61
CA ILE A 289 3.07 -18.96 -26.80
C ILE A 289 3.35 -18.20 -25.50
N PHE A 290 4.25 -17.21 -25.54
CA PHE A 290 4.49 -16.27 -24.47
C PHE A 290 3.59 -15.04 -24.66
N TYR A 291 2.46 -15.01 -23.96
CA TYR A 291 1.53 -13.90 -23.97
C TYR A 291 2.09 -12.76 -23.09
N LEU A 292 2.39 -11.61 -23.70
CA LEU A 292 3.02 -10.46 -23.03
C LEU A 292 2.16 -9.18 -23.05
N ALA A 293 0.91 -9.25 -23.52
CA ALA A 293 0.03 -8.09 -23.65
C ALA A 293 -0.36 -7.44 -22.30
N HIS A 294 -0.25 -8.16 -21.17
CA HIS A 294 -0.48 -7.60 -19.83
C HIS A 294 0.74 -6.92 -19.20
N LEU A 295 1.92 -7.03 -19.80
CA LEU A 295 3.17 -6.51 -19.26
C LEU A 295 3.44 -5.05 -19.68
N SER A 296 4.17 -4.32 -18.85
CA SER A 296 4.77 -3.03 -19.23
C SER A 296 5.89 -3.22 -20.27
N GLU A 297 6.28 -2.13 -20.94
CA GLU A 297 7.36 -2.18 -21.95
C GLU A 297 8.70 -2.67 -21.36
N THR A 298 9.05 -2.22 -20.14
CA THR A 298 10.25 -2.66 -19.43
C THR A 298 10.20 -4.16 -19.10
N GLU A 299 9.08 -4.66 -18.58
CA GLU A 299 8.89 -6.08 -18.29
C GLU A 299 8.92 -6.95 -19.55
N ARG A 300 8.34 -6.47 -20.66
CA ARG A 300 8.44 -7.13 -21.97
C ARG A 300 9.88 -7.19 -22.45
N MET A 301 10.59 -6.07 -22.44
CA MET A 301 12.00 -5.97 -22.84
C MET A 301 12.87 -6.92 -22.03
N PHE A 302 12.67 -6.95 -20.72
CA PHE A 302 13.33 -7.84 -19.78
C PHE A 302 13.07 -9.32 -20.14
N PHE A 303 11.79 -9.72 -20.24
CA PHE A 303 11.43 -11.11 -20.53
C PHE A 303 11.96 -11.58 -21.90
N VAL A 304 11.79 -10.78 -22.94
CA VAL A 304 12.29 -11.10 -24.29
C VAL A 304 13.81 -11.24 -24.30
N THR A 305 14.54 -10.37 -23.59
CA THR A 305 16.00 -10.49 -23.47
C THR A 305 16.41 -11.80 -22.80
N LEU A 306 15.75 -12.18 -21.70
CA LEU A 306 16.02 -13.47 -21.03
C LEU A 306 15.68 -14.67 -21.91
N LEU A 307 14.52 -14.68 -22.56
CA LEU A 307 14.09 -15.77 -23.44
C LEU A 307 15.09 -15.99 -24.57
N TYR A 308 15.46 -14.95 -25.32
CA TYR A 308 16.43 -15.08 -26.42
C TYR A 308 17.82 -15.50 -25.92
N THR A 309 18.24 -15.03 -24.75
CA THR A 309 19.51 -15.42 -24.11
C THR A 309 19.51 -16.89 -23.67
N ALA A 310 18.38 -17.39 -23.17
CA ALA A 310 18.19 -18.80 -22.84
C ALA A 310 18.16 -19.68 -24.11
N VAL A 311 17.45 -19.26 -25.17
CA VAL A 311 17.41 -19.98 -26.46
C VAL A 311 18.80 -20.04 -27.09
N GLU A 312 19.57 -18.96 -27.08
CA GLU A 312 20.95 -18.98 -27.57
C GLU A 312 21.83 -19.95 -26.77
N SER A 313 21.67 -19.99 -25.43
CA SER A 313 22.43 -20.90 -24.57
C SER A 313 22.13 -22.36 -24.92
N TRP A 314 20.86 -22.71 -25.05
CA TRP A 314 20.40 -24.04 -25.48
C TRP A 314 20.87 -24.38 -26.90
N MET A 315 20.77 -23.43 -27.82
CA MET A 315 21.21 -23.59 -29.21
C MET A 315 22.70 -23.93 -29.30
N ARG A 316 23.55 -23.32 -28.47
CA ARG A 316 25.01 -23.59 -28.46
C ARG A 316 25.37 -24.98 -27.93
N SER A 317 24.55 -25.60 -27.08
CA SER A 317 24.76 -27.00 -26.66
C SER A 317 24.24 -28.03 -27.67
N GLN A 318 23.58 -27.58 -28.75
CA GLN A 318 23.11 -28.49 -29.80
C GLN A 318 24.20 -28.82 -30.82
N PRO A 319 24.20 -30.03 -31.40
CA PRO A 319 25.00 -30.32 -32.59
C PRO A 319 24.52 -29.45 -33.78
N GLY A 320 25.44 -29.10 -34.68
CA GLY A 320 25.10 -28.38 -35.91
C GLY A 320 24.09 -29.15 -36.76
N SER A 321 23.19 -28.45 -37.43
CA SER A 321 22.15 -29.05 -38.29
C SER A 321 21.89 -28.21 -39.53
N GLY A 322 21.73 -28.88 -40.67
CA GLY A 322 21.23 -28.27 -41.92
C GLY A 322 19.72 -28.33 -42.08
N SER A 323 19.00 -29.10 -41.24
CA SER A 323 17.53 -29.14 -41.21
C SER A 323 16.96 -28.19 -40.16
N LEU A 324 15.71 -27.75 -40.36
CA LEU A 324 15.00 -26.92 -39.40
C LEU A 324 14.68 -27.73 -38.12
N ARG A 325 15.24 -27.29 -37.00
CA ARG A 325 15.11 -27.88 -35.65
C ARG A 325 13.99 -27.22 -34.83
N ALA A 326 13.92 -25.89 -34.87
CA ALA A 326 12.99 -25.10 -34.06
C ALA A 326 12.77 -23.70 -34.67
N ILE A 327 11.60 -23.12 -34.38
CA ILE A 327 11.24 -21.76 -34.78
C ILE A 327 11.19 -20.85 -33.55
N VAL A 328 11.91 -19.72 -33.59
CA VAL A 328 11.71 -18.61 -32.65
C VAL A 328 10.93 -17.52 -33.37
N TYR A 329 9.64 -17.45 -33.09
CA TYR A 329 8.71 -16.49 -33.69
C TYR A 329 8.53 -15.29 -32.77
N CYS A 330 8.54 -14.08 -33.33
CA CYS A 330 8.29 -12.84 -32.59
C CYS A 330 7.32 -11.95 -33.36
N ASP A 331 6.08 -11.81 -32.85
CA ASP A 331 5.15 -10.80 -33.37
C ASP A 331 5.52 -9.41 -32.83
N GLU A 332 5.37 -8.41 -33.69
CA GLU A 332 5.77 -7.03 -33.47
C GLU A 332 7.15 -6.85 -32.80
N VAL A 333 8.22 -7.14 -33.54
CA VAL A 333 9.62 -6.98 -33.11
C VAL A 333 10.06 -5.51 -32.87
N PHE A 334 9.13 -4.55 -33.01
CA PHE A 334 9.35 -3.13 -32.70
C PHE A 334 9.93 -2.93 -31.30
N GLY A 335 10.89 -2.01 -31.18
CA GLY A 335 11.54 -1.68 -29.89
C GLY A 335 12.62 -2.68 -29.44
N TYR A 336 12.56 -3.96 -29.82
CA TYR A 336 13.60 -4.95 -29.49
C TYR A 336 14.81 -4.92 -30.44
N LEU A 337 14.58 -4.56 -31.71
CA LEU A 337 15.62 -4.55 -32.75
C LEU A 337 15.78 -3.19 -33.46
N PRO A 338 15.75 -2.04 -32.76
CA PRO A 338 15.68 -0.71 -33.38
C PRO A 338 16.99 -0.35 -34.10
N PRO A 339 16.96 0.51 -35.13
CA PRO A 339 18.15 0.85 -35.91
C PRO A 339 19.18 1.71 -35.14
N VAL A 340 18.72 2.66 -34.31
CA VAL A 340 19.59 3.66 -33.66
C VAL A 340 19.98 3.29 -32.23
N SER A 341 19.00 2.99 -31.37
CA SER A 341 19.25 2.63 -29.97
C SER A 341 19.80 1.20 -29.83
N ASN A 342 20.31 0.88 -28.64
CA ASN A 342 20.89 -0.42 -28.32
C ASN A 342 20.27 -1.05 -27.06
N PRO A 343 18.99 -1.45 -27.11
CA PRO A 343 18.32 -2.11 -25.99
C PRO A 343 18.94 -3.49 -25.72
N PRO A 344 18.74 -4.09 -24.52
CA PRO A 344 19.42 -5.32 -24.11
C PRO A 344 19.19 -6.52 -25.05
N SER A 345 18.01 -6.59 -25.67
CA SER A 345 17.62 -7.64 -26.62
C SER A 345 18.31 -7.55 -27.99
N LYS A 346 18.74 -6.34 -28.42
CA LYS A 346 19.28 -6.11 -29.77
C LYS A 346 20.50 -6.96 -30.09
N THR A 347 21.46 -7.04 -29.16
CA THR A 347 22.72 -7.77 -29.36
C THR A 347 22.49 -9.26 -29.56
N VAL A 348 21.65 -9.88 -28.71
CA VAL A 348 21.35 -11.33 -28.79
C VAL A 348 20.53 -11.66 -30.05
N LEU A 349 19.55 -10.83 -30.40
CA LEU A 349 18.78 -10.96 -31.66
C LEU A 349 19.69 -10.94 -32.90
N LEU A 350 20.56 -9.94 -33.02
CA LEU A 350 21.51 -9.83 -34.13
C LEU A 350 22.55 -10.97 -34.17
N ARG A 351 22.97 -11.49 -33.01
CA ARG A 351 23.91 -12.62 -32.92
C ARG A 351 23.24 -13.91 -33.35
N MET A 352 22.02 -14.18 -32.87
CA MET A 352 21.22 -15.30 -33.34
C MET A 352 20.94 -15.22 -34.84
N LEU A 353 20.63 -14.05 -35.41
CA LEU A 353 20.37 -13.91 -36.86
C LEU A 353 21.60 -14.26 -37.74
N LYS A 354 22.81 -14.23 -37.18
CA LYS A 354 24.04 -14.59 -37.91
C LYS A 354 24.43 -16.06 -37.71
N GLN A 355 24.11 -16.64 -36.55
CA GLN A 355 24.69 -17.90 -36.08
C GLN A 355 23.67 -19.05 -35.99
N ALA A 356 22.40 -18.76 -35.72
CA ALA A 356 21.38 -19.78 -35.44
C ALA A 356 21.08 -20.72 -36.62
N ARG A 357 21.30 -20.24 -37.85
CA ARG A 357 21.28 -21.05 -39.08
C ARG A 357 22.14 -22.32 -39.02
N ALA A 358 23.28 -22.28 -38.31
CA ALA A 358 24.19 -23.42 -38.21
C ALA A 358 23.69 -24.55 -37.30
N PHE A 359 22.69 -24.25 -36.45
CA PHE A 359 22.10 -25.18 -35.49
C PHE A 359 20.68 -25.62 -35.89
N GLY A 360 20.19 -25.15 -37.06
CA GLY A 360 18.83 -25.37 -37.52
C GLY A 360 17.77 -24.52 -36.80
N VAL A 361 18.14 -23.41 -36.14
CA VAL A 361 17.18 -22.58 -35.39
C VAL A 361 16.77 -21.37 -36.23
N ALA A 362 15.52 -21.34 -36.65
CA ALA A 362 14.95 -20.22 -37.39
C ALA A 362 14.53 -19.07 -36.48
N GLN A 363 14.52 -17.86 -37.04
CA GLN A 363 13.85 -16.70 -36.45
C GLN A 363 12.82 -16.21 -37.44
N VAL A 364 11.60 -15.99 -36.98
CA VAL A 364 10.51 -15.42 -37.78
C VAL A 364 10.12 -14.12 -37.13
N LEU A 365 10.60 -13.00 -37.69
CA LEU A 365 10.43 -11.68 -37.13
C LEU A 365 9.32 -10.94 -37.88
N VAL A 366 8.32 -10.45 -37.16
CA VAL A 366 7.15 -9.79 -37.74
C VAL A 366 7.06 -8.34 -37.29
N THR A 367 6.70 -7.44 -38.20
CA THR A 367 6.41 -6.04 -37.84
C THR A 367 5.34 -5.40 -38.71
N GLN A 368 4.76 -4.31 -38.24
CA GLN A 368 3.97 -3.39 -39.05
C GLN A 368 4.82 -2.42 -39.89
N ASN A 369 6.01 -2.04 -39.43
CA ASN A 369 6.82 -1.00 -40.04
C ASN A 369 8.29 -1.44 -40.27
N PRO A 370 8.77 -1.53 -41.53
CA PRO A 370 10.16 -1.90 -41.82
C PRO A 370 11.19 -0.84 -41.39
N VAL A 371 10.78 0.42 -41.16
CA VAL A 371 11.69 1.53 -40.80
C VAL A 371 12.25 1.38 -39.38
N ASP A 372 11.51 0.69 -38.50
CA ASP A 372 11.80 0.63 -37.07
C ASP A 372 12.75 -0.52 -36.68
N ILE A 373 13.43 -1.13 -37.67
CA ILE A 373 14.30 -2.29 -37.50
C ILE A 373 15.72 -2.01 -38.02
N ASP A 374 16.74 -2.52 -37.33
CA ASP A 374 18.14 -2.46 -37.77
C ASP A 374 18.33 -3.20 -39.11
N TYR A 375 18.86 -2.51 -40.12
CA TYR A 375 19.11 -3.07 -41.45
C TYR A 375 20.00 -4.32 -41.44
N LYS A 376 20.86 -4.48 -40.43
CA LYS A 376 21.70 -5.67 -40.26
C LYS A 376 20.88 -6.91 -39.90
N ALA A 377 19.71 -6.75 -39.30
CA ALA A 377 18.79 -7.85 -39.07
C ALA A 377 18.17 -8.32 -40.41
N LEU A 378 17.70 -7.35 -41.19
CA LEU A 378 17.06 -7.57 -42.49
C LEU A 378 18.00 -8.30 -43.47
N SER A 379 19.27 -7.90 -43.56
CA SER A 379 20.25 -8.52 -44.47
C SER A 379 20.66 -9.96 -44.11
N ASN A 380 20.26 -10.48 -42.94
CA ASN A 380 20.47 -11.87 -42.56
C ASN A 380 19.23 -12.75 -42.77
N ALA A 381 18.07 -12.18 -43.13
CA ALA A 381 16.87 -12.94 -43.44
C ALA A 381 16.85 -13.36 -44.93
N GLY A 382 16.85 -14.66 -45.19
CA GLY A 382 16.77 -15.22 -46.55
C GLY A 382 15.34 -15.37 -47.07
N THR A 383 14.33 -15.36 -46.20
CA THR A 383 12.91 -15.34 -46.58
C THR A 383 12.24 -14.03 -46.16
N TRP A 384 11.51 -13.40 -47.07
CA TRP A 384 10.78 -12.16 -46.84
C TRP A 384 9.35 -12.29 -47.36
N CYS A 385 8.37 -12.06 -46.50
CA CYS A 385 6.95 -12.04 -46.83
C CYS A 385 6.40 -10.62 -46.65
N ILE A 386 6.21 -9.92 -47.75
CA ILE A 386 5.90 -8.49 -47.77
C ILE A 386 4.45 -8.34 -48.21
N GLY A 387 3.59 -7.94 -47.27
CA GLY A 387 2.20 -7.57 -47.52
C GLY A 387 2.07 -6.09 -47.86
N LYS A 388 0.84 -5.64 -48.08
CA LYS A 388 0.52 -4.23 -48.34
C LYS A 388 1.11 -3.29 -47.27
N LEU A 389 1.77 -2.21 -47.69
CA LEU A 389 2.36 -1.17 -46.82
C LEU A 389 1.44 0.07 -46.73
N GLN A 390 1.68 0.94 -45.73
CA GLN A 390 0.88 2.17 -45.55
C GLN A 390 1.38 3.33 -46.41
N THR A 391 2.70 3.60 -46.42
CA THR A 391 3.29 4.77 -47.09
C THR A 391 4.35 4.39 -48.12
N ASP A 392 4.60 5.28 -49.09
CA ASP A 392 5.73 5.13 -50.01
C ASP A 392 7.09 5.20 -49.29
N GLN A 393 7.18 5.89 -48.14
CA GLN A 393 8.41 5.94 -47.35
C GLN A 393 8.77 4.56 -46.77
N ASP A 394 7.80 3.84 -46.23
CA ASP A 394 7.99 2.47 -45.73
C ASP A 394 8.43 1.54 -46.86
N LYS A 395 7.82 1.70 -48.05
CA LYS A 395 8.16 0.96 -49.26
C LYS A 395 9.60 1.22 -49.70
N GLN A 396 10.03 2.48 -49.80
CA GLN A 396 11.40 2.79 -50.21
C GLN A 396 12.44 2.24 -49.21
N ARG A 397 12.20 2.37 -47.90
CA ARG A 397 13.09 1.83 -46.87
C ARG A 397 13.18 0.31 -46.89
N LEU A 398 12.08 -0.37 -47.17
CA LEU A 398 12.04 -1.81 -47.37
C LEU A 398 12.76 -2.24 -48.66
N LEU A 399 12.65 -1.49 -49.74
CA LEU A 399 13.41 -1.71 -50.97
C LEU A 399 14.92 -1.53 -50.73
N ASP A 400 15.35 -0.53 -49.96
CA ASP A 400 16.75 -0.34 -49.56
C ASP A 400 17.28 -1.57 -48.78
N GLY A 401 16.47 -2.10 -47.87
CA GLY A 401 16.80 -3.30 -47.09
C GLY A 401 16.92 -4.57 -47.95
N LEU A 402 15.99 -4.78 -48.88
CA LEU A 402 16.03 -5.89 -49.85
C LEU A 402 17.23 -5.79 -50.80
N GLU A 403 17.51 -4.60 -51.33
CA GLU A 403 18.63 -4.36 -52.25
C GLU A 403 19.98 -4.62 -51.56
N SER A 404 20.09 -4.26 -50.28
CA SER A 404 21.23 -4.63 -49.43
C SER A 404 21.32 -6.12 -49.09
N ALA A 405 20.18 -6.83 -49.03
CA ALA A 405 20.13 -8.27 -48.72
C ALA A 405 20.38 -9.16 -49.96
N VAL A 406 20.18 -8.64 -51.17
CA VAL A 406 20.24 -9.41 -52.43
C VAL A 406 21.21 -8.76 -53.45
N PRO A 407 22.54 -8.82 -53.22
CA PRO A 407 23.51 -8.18 -54.10
C PRO A 407 23.46 -8.73 -55.53
N GLY A 408 23.13 -7.88 -56.51
CA GLY A 408 23.21 -8.17 -57.95
C GLY A 408 22.07 -9.01 -58.55
N GLY A 409 21.02 -9.34 -57.77
CA GLY A 409 19.90 -10.18 -58.23
C GLY A 409 18.52 -9.52 -58.28
N MET A 410 18.39 -8.26 -57.84
CA MET A 410 17.10 -7.58 -57.64
C MET A 410 16.91 -6.42 -58.62
N ASN A 411 15.84 -6.43 -59.43
CA ASN A 411 15.37 -5.24 -60.13
C ASN A 411 14.42 -4.45 -59.21
N ARG A 412 14.93 -3.37 -58.60
CA ARG A 412 14.18 -2.50 -57.67
C ARG A 412 12.84 -2.02 -58.25
N ASN A 413 12.80 -1.70 -59.55
CA ASN A 413 11.58 -1.20 -60.21
C ASN A 413 10.48 -2.25 -60.35
N ASP A 414 10.84 -3.54 -60.45
CA ASP A 414 9.86 -4.62 -60.54
C ASP A 414 9.27 -4.91 -59.16
N TYR A 415 10.11 -4.91 -58.11
CA TYR A 415 9.65 -5.05 -56.73
C TYR A 415 8.76 -3.86 -56.30
N ASP A 416 9.10 -2.62 -56.65
CA ASP A 416 8.28 -1.44 -56.35
C ASP A 416 6.85 -1.58 -56.92
N LYS A 417 6.74 -1.97 -58.20
CA LYS A 417 5.45 -2.23 -58.87
C LYS A 417 4.67 -3.36 -58.20
N LEU A 418 5.33 -4.48 -57.91
CA LEU A 418 4.70 -5.64 -57.27
C LEU A 418 4.16 -5.28 -55.88
N ILE A 419 4.94 -4.58 -55.06
CA ILE A 419 4.55 -4.16 -53.70
C ILE A 419 3.38 -3.15 -53.74
N SER A 420 3.43 -2.18 -54.66
CA SER A 420 2.34 -1.22 -54.86
C SER A 420 1.04 -1.87 -55.37
N GLY A 421 1.11 -3.03 -56.02
CA GLY A 421 -0.04 -3.81 -56.48
C GLY A 421 -0.71 -4.71 -55.42
N LEU A 422 -0.15 -4.84 -54.21
CA LEU A 422 -0.59 -5.84 -53.23
C LEU A 422 -2.02 -5.58 -52.69
N GLY A 423 -2.85 -6.60 -52.81
CA GLY A 423 -4.18 -6.68 -52.19
C GLY A 423 -4.15 -7.06 -50.70
N LYS A 424 -5.34 -7.21 -50.09
CA LYS A 424 -5.46 -7.80 -48.75
C LYS A 424 -5.16 -9.31 -48.83
N ARG A 425 -4.39 -9.84 -47.87
CA ARG A 425 -3.96 -11.25 -47.80
C ARG A 425 -3.09 -11.73 -48.98
N VAL A 426 -2.62 -10.81 -49.82
CA VAL A 426 -1.65 -11.08 -50.89
C VAL A 426 -0.28 -10.59 -50.44
N PHE A 427 0.74 -11.42 -50.63
CA PHE A 427 2.11 -11.18 -50.21
C PHE A 427 3.07 -11.39 -51.37
N LEU A 428 4.10 -10.55 -51.43
CA LEU A 428 5.32 -10.81 -52.16
C LEU A 428 6.23 -11.69 -51.29
N LEU A 429 6.45 -12.92 -51.73
CA LEU A 429 7.49 -13.81 -51.21
C LEU A 429 8.78 -13.55 -51.99
N HIS A 430 9.81 -13.08 -51.30
CA HIS A 430 11.18 -13.21 -51.73
C HIS A 430 11.85 -14.32 -50.92
N ASN A 431 12.58 -15.21 -51.58
CA ASN A 431 13.35 -16.28 -50.96
C ASN A 431 14.68 -16.39 -51.71
N VAL A 432 15.81 -16.28 -51.01
CA VAL A 432 17.17 -16.35 -51.59
C VAL A 432 17.49 -17.70 -52.25
N HIS A 433 16.74 -18.75 -51.94
CA HIS A 433 16.84 -20.07 -52.57
C HIS A 433 15.91 -20.24 -53.79
N ALA A 434 15.05 -19.26 -54.07
CA ALA A 434 14.16 -19.24 -55.23
C ALA A 434 14.73 -18.42 -56.40
N LYS A 435 14.25 -18.67 -57.62
CA LYS A 435 14.73 -18.00 -58.84
C LYS A 435 14.32 -16.52 -58.98
N GLY A 436 13.43 -16.04 -58.12
CA GLY A 436 12.86 -14.70 -58.20
C GLY A 436 11.67 -14.53 -57.23
N PRO A 437 11.09 -13.33 -57.16
CA PRO A 437 9.94 -13.07 -56.31
C PRO A 437 8.69 -13.81 -56.80
N LEU A 438 7.84 -14.22 -55.86
CA LEU A 438 6.54 -14.82 -56.12
C LEU A 438 5.45 -13.99 -55.45
N LEU A 439 4.31 -13.79 -56.12
CA LEU A 439 3.10 -13.32 -55.44
C LEU A 439 2.27 -14.53 -55.02
N PHE A 440 1.70 -14.49 -53.82
CA PHE A 440 0.76 -15.50 -53.36
C PHE A 440 -0.33 -14.91 -52.47
N GLN A 441 -1.50 -15.53 -52.48
CA GLN A 441 -2.54 -15.29 -51.49
C GLN A 441 -2.44 -16.35 -50.40
N THR A 442 -2.46 -15.93 -49.14
CA THR A 442 -2.46 -16.85 -48.00
C THR A 442 -3.67 -17.77 -48.04
N ARG A 443 -3.49 -19.05 -47.71
CA ARG A 443 -4.62 -19.95 -47.49
C ARG A 443 -5.50 -19.50 -46.32
N TRP A 444 -6.67 -20.11 -46.19
CA TRP A 444 -7.43 -20.03 -44.95
C TRP A 444 -6.68 -20.75 -43.81
N ALA A 445 -6.68 -20.16 -42.62
CA ALA A 445 -6.05 -20.73 -41.43
C ALA A 445 -6.92 -21.85 -40.84
N MET A 446 -6.31 -22.95 -40.43
CA MET A 446 -6.99 -24.06 -39.74
C MET A 446 -7.42 -23.64 -38.35
N ASN A 447 -6.61 -22.83 -37.67
CA ASN A 447 -6.99 -22.16 -36.42
C ASN A 447 -8.05 -21.08 -36.66
N TYR A 448 -9.03 -20.97 -35.76
CA TYR A 448 -9.96 -19.84 -35.76
C TYR A 448 -9.24 -18.55 -35.35
N LEU A 449 -9.42 -17.48 -36.14
CA LEU A 449 -8.80 -16.18 -35.88
C LEU A 449 -9.80 -15.24 -35.18
N ALA A 450 -9.91 -15.37 -33.85
CA ALA A 450 -10.79 -14.53 -33.03
C ALA A 450 -10.31 -13.05 -32.91
N GLY A 451 -9.06 -12.78 -33.30
CA GLY A 451 -8.35 -11.53 -33.03
C GLY A 451 -7.55 -11.60 -31.72
N PRO A 452 -7.07 -10.48 -31.17
CA PRO A 452 -6.26 -10.49 -29.97
C PRO A 452 -7.10 -10.89 -28.75
N LEU A 453 -6.76 -12.02 -28.12
CA LEU A 453 -7.45 -12.47 -26.92
C LEU A 453 -6.98 -11.69 -25.69
N THR A 454 -7.88 -11.46 -24.76
CA THR A 454 -7.60 -10.73 -23.51
C THR A 454 -7.12 -11.66 -22.40
N ARG A 455 -6.40 -11.11 -21.40
CA ARG A 455 -5.90 -11.86 -20.22
C ARG A 455 -6.98 -12.70 -19.53
N THR A 456 -8.23 -12.22 -19.49
CA THR A 456 -9.37 -12.91 -18.85
C THR A 456 -9.86 -14.14 -19.63
N GLN A 457 -9.52 -14.26 -20.92
CA GLN A 457 -9.86 -15.41 -21.77
C GLN A 457 -8.80 -16.54 -21.70
N ILE A 458 -7.57 -16.23 -21.28
CA ILE A 458 -6.46 -17.21 -21.19
C ILE A 458 -6.81 -18.43 -20.32
N PRO A 459 -7.48 -18.32 -19.15
CA PRO A 459 -7.88 -19.51 -18.36
C PRO A 459 -8.94 -20.41 -19.05
N ALA A 460 -9.73 -19.87 -19.98
CA ALA A 460 -10.62 -20.69 -20.81
C ALA A 460 -9.80 -21.42 -21.90
N LEU A 461 -8.86 -20.72 -22.52
CA LEU A 461 -8.00 -21.24 -23.57
C LEU A 461 -7.06 -22.34 -23.06
N SER A 462 -6.48 -22.17 -21.87
CA SER A 462 -5.66 -23.20 -21.22
C SER A 462 -6.45 -24.46 -20.85
N ARG A 463 -7.77 -24.34 -20.59
CA ARG A 463 -8.65 -25.50 -20.37
C ARG A 463 -8.95 -26.22 -21.68
N LEU A 464 -9.19 -25.49 -22.78
CA LEU A 464 -9.35 -26.05 -24.12
C LEU A 464 -8.12 -26.89 -24.53
N ALA A 465 -6.92 -26.33 -24.38
CA ALA A 465 -5.68 -27.04 -24.71
C ALA A 465 -5.44 -28.30 -23.85
N LYS A 466 -5.75 -28.25 -22.55
CA LYS A 466 -5.66 -29.44 -21.68
C LYS A 466 -6.69 -30.52 -22.05
N ALA A 467 -7.92 -30.14 -22.38
CA ALA A 467 -8.96 -31.07 -22.80
C ALA A 467 -8.58 -31.81 -24.11
N ALA A 468 -8.01 -31.09 -25.09
CA ALA A 468 -7.49 -31.69 -26.31
C ALA A 468 -6.37 -32.71 -26.07
N GLN A 469 -5.48 -32.45 -25.10
CA GLN A 469 -4.36 -33.35 -24.76
C GLN A 469 -4.81 -34.63 -24.01
N SER A 470 -5.99 -34.63 -23.38
CA SER A 470 -6.53 -35.78 -22.65
C SER A 470 -7.33 -36.80 -23.49
N LEU A 471 -7.40 -36.62 -24.81
CA LEU A 471 -8.21 -37.45 -25.71
C LEU A 471 -7.45 -38.62 -26.39
N THR A 472 -6.17 -38.82 -26.08
CA THR A 472 -5.42 -40.01 -26.54
C THR A 472 -5.88 -41.26 -25.76
N PRO A 473 -6.20 -42.38 -26.46
CA PRO A 473 -6.79 -43.55 -25.80
C PRO A 473 -5.74 -44.38 -25.05
N GLU A 474 -5.77 -44.35 -23.71
CA GLU A 474 -5.05 -45.30 -22.88
C GLU A 474 -5.56 -46.74 -23.10
N SER A 475 -4.63 -47.65 -23.35
CA SER A 475 -4.85 -49.10 -23.32
C SER A 475 -4.54 -49.67 -21.91
N PRO A 476 -5.10 -50.83 -21.53
CA PRO A 476 -5.70 -50.94 -20.19
C PRO A 476 -4.84 -51.54 -19.08
N GLN A 477 -5.12 -51.06 -17.86
CA GLN A 477 -4.94 -51.69 -16.55
C GLN A 477 -3.54 -52.12 -16.10
N VAL A 478 -2.99 -51.36 -15.15
CA VAL A 478 -2.41 -51.96 -13.93
C VAL A 478 -3.34 -51.66 -12.75
N LYS A 479 -3.83 -52.71 -12.08
CA LYS A 479 -4.74 -52.58 -10.94
C LYS A 479 -3.99 -52.04 -9.72
N SER A 480 -4.27 -50.79 -9.34
CA SER A 480 -3.96 -50.26 -8.01
C SER A 480 -5.24 -50.16 -7.19
N THR A 481 -5.25 -50.76 -6.01
CA THR A 481 -6.41 -50.83 -5.11
C THR A 481 -6.62 -49.50 -4.38
N ALA A 482 -7.68 -48.77 -4.72
CA ALA A 482 -8.17 -47.65 -3.93
C ALA A 482 -9.05 -48.16 -2.75
N PRO A 483 -8.82 -47.71 -1.51
CA PRO A 483 -9.82 -47.80 -0.44
C PRO A 483 -10.96 -46.79 -0.71
N ALA A 484 -12.17 -47.13 -0.28
CA ALA A 484 -13.37 -46.35 -0.57
C ALA A 484 -13.36 -44.95 0.06
N SER A 485 -13.73 -43.94 -0.73
CA SER A 485 -13.94 -42.56 -0.27
C SER A 485 -15.30 -42.41 0.42
N SER A 486 -15.32 -42.33 1.75
CA SER A 486 -16.46 -41.81 2.50
C SER A 486 -16.39 -40.29 2.59
N SER A 487 -17.32 -39.58 1.95
CA SER A 487 -17.47 -38.12 2.05
C SER A 487 -17.80 -37.68 3.48
N PRO A 488 -17.03 -36.74 4.10
CA PRO A 488 -17.41 -36.15 5.38
C PRO A 488 -18.45 -35.03 5.20
N PRO A 489 -19.31 -34.79 6.20
CA PRO A 489 -20.42 -33.85 6.10
C PRO A 489 -20.01 -32.39 6.31
N ILE A 490 -20.87 -31.49 5.81
CA ILE A 490 -20.84 -30.05 6.09
C ILE A 490 -20.93 -29.80 7.61
N GLY A 491 -20.03 -28.95 8.12
CA GLY A 491 -20.26 -28.22 9.37
C GLY A 491 -19.77 -28.87 10.67
N LYS A 492 -18.47 -28.72 10.97
CA LYS A 492 -17.95 -28.61 12.35
C LYS A 492 -16.78 -27.61 12.36
N LYS A 493 -16.78 -26.67 13.31
CA LYS A 493 -15.67 -25.73 13.53
C LYS A 493 -14.43 -26.52 13.94
N LEU A 494 -13.26 -26.21 13.36
CA LEU A 494 -11.99 -26.71 13.87
C LEU A 494 -11.70 -26.09 15.24
N PRO A 495 -11.18 -26.85 16.22
CA PRO A 495 -10.49 -26.29 17.38
C PRO A 495 -9.17 -25.67 16.94
N GLN A 496 -8.83 -24.49 17.47
CA GLN A 496 -7.52 -23.88 17.29
C GLN A 496 -6.51 -24.54 18.22
N THR A 497 -5.63 -25.39 17.69
CA THR A 497 -4.39 -25.79 18.38
C THR A 497 -3.25 -24.89 17.91
N GLU A 498 -2.95 -23.84 18.67
CA GLU A 498 -1.76 -23.01 18.47
C GLU A 498 -0.49 -23.85 18.72
N THR A 499 0.41 -23.90 17.73
CA THR A 499 1.64 -24.70 17.83
C THR A 499 2.73 -23.90 18.56
N TYR A 500 2.88 -24.11 19.86
CA TYR A 500 3.91 -23.44 20.66
C TYR A 500 5.33 -23.91 20.30
N LEU A 501 6.25 -22.97 20.24
CA LEU A 501 7.65 -23.19 19.89
C LEU A 501 8.50 -23.54 21.13
N ALA A 502 9.48 -24.41 20.96
CA ALA A 502 10.49 -24.73 21.99
C ALA A 502 11.64 -23.71 22.05
N THR A 503 11.81 -22.91 21.00
CA THR A 503 12.83 -21.86 20.89
C THR A 503 12.12 -20.53 20.71
N LYS A 504 12.61 -19.47 21.39
CA LYS A 504 12.04 -18.14 21.29
C LYS A 504 12.20 -17.59 19.85
N PRO A 505 11.14 -17.05 19.23
CA PRO A 505 11.27 -16.27 18.01
C PRO A 505 12.30 -15.13 18.15
N PRO A 506 13.10 -14.83 17.11
CA PRO A 506 13.91 -13.63 17.09
C PRO A 506 13.01 -12.39 17.04
N ALA A 507 13.28 -11.41 17.90
CA ALA A 507 12.62 -10.10 17.82
C ALA A 507 13.17 -9.33 16.60
N PRO A 508 12.39 -8.43 15.97
CA PRO A 508 12.86 -7.64 14.83
C PRO A 508 14.02 -6.73 15.22
N THR A 509 14.98 -6.53 14.30
CA THR A 509 16.15 -5.69 14.56
C THR A 509 15.75 -4.26 14.94
N GLY A 510 16.22 -3.80 16.11
CA GLY A 510 15.90 -2.47 16.65
C GLY A 510 14.67 -2.43 17.57
N VAL A 511 13.95 -3.54 17.76
CA VAL A 511 12.86 -3.67 18.74
C VAL A 511 13.42 -4.21 20.05
N ALA A 512 13.17 -3.52 21.16
CA ALA A 512 13.55 -3.99 22.49
C ALA A 512 12.63 -5.13 22.96
N GLU A 513 13.14 -6.06 23.78
CA GLU A 513 12.33 -7.11 24.40
C GLU A 513 12.67 -7.29 25.89
N VAL A 514 11.66 -7.67 26.68
CA VAL A 514 11.74 -7.93 28.13
C VAL A 514 10.86 -9.12 28.49
N PHE A 515 11.19 -9.83 29.57
CA PHE A 515 10.36 -10.91 30.12
C PHE A 515 9.71 -10.44 31.41
N LEU A 516 8.38 -10.60 31.51
CA LEU A 516 7.67 -10.31 32.75
C LEU A 516 7.96 -11.42 33.77
N PRO A 517 8.30 -11.09 35.02
CA PRO A 517 8.68 -12.08 36.02
C PRO A 517 7.47 -12.92 36.44
N VAL A 518 7.71 -14.19 36.77
CA VAL A 518 6.68 -15.09 37.30
C VAL A 518 6.38 -14.71 38.76
N LYS A 519 5.35 -13.89 38.98
CA LYS A 519 4.95 -13.39 40.31
C LYS A 519 3.96 -14.30 41.03
N GLU A 520 3.18 -15.08 40.28
CA GLU A 520 2.18 -15.98 40.86
C GLU A 520 2.64 -17.42 40.79
N SER A 521 2.55 -18.15 41.91
CA SER A 521 2.77 -19.59 41.90
C SER A 521 1.61 -20.32 41.20
N LEU A 522 1.91 -21.48 40.61
CA LEU A 522 0.91 -22.35 39.96
C LEU A 522 -0.30 -22.63 40.87
N ALA A 523 -0.10 -22.76 42.19
CA ALA A 523 -1.16 -22.98 43.16
C ALA A 523 -2.11 -21.77 43.29
N GLN A 524 -1.57 -20.55 43.30
CA GLN A 524 -2.35 -19.31 43.33
C GLN A 524 -3.10 -19.08 42.01
N ALA A 525 -2.46 -19.35 40.87
CA ALA A 525 -3.09 -19.25 39.56
C ALA A 525 -4.26 -20.24 39.40
N LEU A 526 -4.09 -21.49 39.85
CA LEU A 526 -5.16 -22.50 39.91
C LEU A 526 -6.32 -22.05 40.81
N GLN A 527 -6.01 -21.56 42.01
CA GLN A 527 -7.03 -21.06 42.96
C GLN A 527 -7.84 -19.89 42.37
N LYS A 528 -7.19 -18.91 41.73
CA LYS A 528 -7.87 -17.81 41.03
C LYS A 528 -8.76 -18.27 39.88
N SER A 529 -8.35 -19.31 39.16
CA SER A 529 -9.15 -19.91 38.07
C SER A 529 -10.31 -20.80 38.56
N GLY A 530 -10.47 -20.96 39.88
CA GLY A 530 -11.52 -21.80 40.48
C GLY A 530 -11.29 -23.31 40.32
N ARG A 531 -10.06 -23.74 40.05
CA ARG A 531 -9.71 -25.14 39.75
C ARG A 531 -8.93 -25.81 40.87
N THR A 532 -9.22 -27.08 41.12
CA THR A 532 -8.51 -27.92 42.11
C THR A 532 -7.60 -28.91 41.39
N ARG A 533 -6.36 -29.07 41.88
CA ARG A 533 -5.30 -29.86 41.24
C ARG A 533 -5.62 -31.36 41.20
N SER A 534 -5.54 -31.97 40.01
CA SER A 534 -5.33 -33.42 39.85
C SER A 534 -3.83 -33.75 39.94
N ALA A 535 -3.48 -34.95 40.44
CA ALA A 535 -2.12 -35.25 40.89
C ALA A 535 -1.05 -35.30 39.77
N ASP A 536 -1.43 -35.69 38.54
CA ASP A 536 -0.50 -36.10 37.47
C ASP A 536 -0.08 -35.00 36.46
N GLN A 537 -0.47 -33.74 36.67
CA GLN A 537 -0.28 -32.70 35.64
C GLN A 537 1.05 -31.96 35.77
N SER A 538 1.95 -32.17 34.80
CA SER A 538 3.18 -31.38 34.64
C SER A 538 2.89 -30.06 33.92
N ALA A 539 2.81 -28.97 34.68
CA ALA A 539 2.67 -27.62 34.10
C ALA A 539 4.00 -27.15 33.49
N LYS A 540 3.95 -26.52 32.32
CA LYS A 540 5.10 -25.86 31.67
C LYS A 540 4.87 -24.36 31.59
N LEU A 541 5.93 -23.56 31.58
CA LEU A 541 5.82 -22.13 31.30
C LEU A 541 5.68 -21.88 29.80
N LEU A 542 4.79 -20.97 29.44
CA LEU A 542 4.54 -20.47 28.09
C LEU A 542 4.63 -18.94 28.11
N TYR A 543 5.48 -18.36 27.26
CA TYR A 543 5.55 -16.91 27.07
C TYR A 543 4.75 -16.50 25.83
N ARG A 544 3.81 -15.57 25.99
CA ARG A 544 3.10 -14.89 24.89
C ARG A 544 3.70 -13.50 24.65
N PRO A 545 3.99 -13.10 23.40
CA PRO A 545 4.50 -11.77 23.10
C PRO A 545 3.35 -10.74 23.14
N ARG A 546 3.55 -9.66 23.89
CA ARG A 546 2.61 -8.53 24.01
C ARG A 546 3.30 -7.23 23.60
N LEU A 547 2.55 -6.24 23.14
CA LEU A 547 3.11 -4.90 22.90
C LEU A 547 3.19 -4.14 24.22
N PHE A 548 4.38 -3.73 24.64
CA PHE A 548 4.56 -2.94 25.86
C PHE A 548 5.19 -1.57 25.55
N GLY A 549 4.57 -0.51 26.08
CA GLY A 549 5.06 0.86 25.96
C GLY A 549 4.96 1.57 27.30
N GLN A 550 6.05 2.20 27.74
CA GLN A 550 6.10 3.02 28.95
C GLN A 550 6.80 4.34 28.64
N ALA A 551 6.18 5.44 29.05
CA ALA A 551 6.67 6.79 28.83
C ALA A 551 6.59 7.63 30.10
N GLN A 552 7.64 8.39 30.35
CA GLN A 552 7.80 9.32 31.46
C GLN A 552 7.43 10.73 30.99
N ILE A 553 6.60 11.41 31.78
CA ILE A 553 6.03 12.72 31.49
C ILE A 553 6.44 13.67 32.61
N ARG A 554 7.17 14.73 32.28
CA ARG A 554 7.56 15.77 33.23
C ARG A 554 6.68 17.02 33.05
N TYR A 555 6.08 17.48 34.15
CA TYR A 555 5.28 18.70 34.19
C TYR A 555 6.07 19.80 34.87
N VAL A 556 6.33 20.91 34.15
CA VAL A 556 7.10 22.06 34.65
C VAL A 556 6.29 23.34 34.48
N ASN A 557 5.98 24.02 35.58
CA ASN A 557 5.39 25.37 35.56
C ASN A 557 6.04 26.28 36.61
N ARG A 558 6.94 27.16 36.15
CA ARG A 558 7.70 28.10 36.98
C ARG A 558 6.84 29.14 37.70
N ARG A 559 5.63 29.46 37.22
CA ARG A 559 4.75 30.45 37.85
C ARG A 559 4.23 29.95 39.21
N ILE A 560 3.99 28.65 39.31
CA ILE A 560 3.43 28.00 40.50
C ILE A 560 4.45 27.12 41.25
N GLY A 561 5.69 27.00 40.75
CA GLY A 561 6.74 26.19 41.36
C GLY A 561 6.61 24.68 41.13
N LEU A 562 5.87 24.26 40.09
CA LEU A 562 5.68 22.87 39.73
C LEU A 562 6.89 22.32 38.94
N ASP A 563 7.47 21.24 39.44
CA ASP A 563 8.39 20.35 38.71
C ASP A 563 8.16 18.93 39.23
N THR A 564 7.47 18.09 38.46
CA THR A 564 7.09 16.73 38.88
C THR A 564 6.99 15.79 37.70
N GLU A 565 7.08 14.49 37.94
CA GLU A 565 7.10 13.45 36.92
C GLU A 565 6.02 12.41 37.18
N SER A 566 5.40 11.91 36.11
CA SER A 566 4.50 10.76 36.13
C SER A 566 4.86 9.80 34.99
N ALA A 567 4.47 8.54 35.10
CA ALA A 567 4.62 7.58 34.02
C ALA A 567 3.25 7.13 33.50
N LYS A 568 3.16 6.82 32.20
CA LYS A 568 2.05 6.09 31.58
C LYS A 568 2.59 4.82 30.96
N ALA A 569 1.91 3.70 31.21
CA ALA A 569 2.24 2.41 30.63
C ALA A 569 1.02 1.79 29.94
N VAL A 570 1.28 1.05 28.87
CA VAL A 570 0.30 0.27 28.12
C VAL A 570 0.84 -1.13 27.86
N LEU A 571 0.00 -2.15 28.01
CA LEU A 571 0.29 -3.52 27.59
C LEU A 571 -0.86 -3.99 26.68
N ALA A 572 -0.65 -3.94 25.37
CA ALA A 572 -1.67 -4.38 24.42
C ALA A 572 -1.57 -5.87 24.12
N GLU A 573 -2.68 -6.57 24.34
CA GLU A 573 -2.76 -8.03 24.26
C GLU A 573 -2.58 -8.56 22.84
N THR A 574 -3.34 -8.03 21.89
CA THR A 574 -3.31 -8.39 20.47
C THR A 574 -3.52 -7.11 19.65
N PRO A 575 -2.46 -6.34 19.33
CA PRO A 575 -2.57 -5.16 18.47
C PRO A 575 -3.07 -5.55 17.07
N ASP A 576 -3.82 -4.65 16.41
CA ASP A 576 -4.37 -4.94 15.09
C ASP A 576 -3.26 -5.22 14.06
N ARG A 577 -3.51 -6.13 13.11
CA ARG A 577 -2.53 -6.54 12.09
C ARG A 577 -2.03 -5.39 11.20
N ARG A 578 -2.70 -4.24 11.18
CA ARG A 578 -2.27 -3.01 10.48
C ARG A 578 -1.45 -2.06 11.37
N GLY A 579 -1.14 -2.43 12.60
CA GLY A 579 -0.43 -1.60 13.57
C GLY A 579 -1.31 -0.54 14.26
N PHE A 580 -2.63 -0.71 14.26
CA PHE A 580 -3.54 0.17 14.99
C PHE A 580 -3.74 -0.33 16.44
N VAL A 581 -3.58 0.57 17.42
CA VAL A 581 -3.69 0.24 18.85
C VAL A 581 -4.56 1.28 19.55
N ARG A 582 -5.54 0.81 20.32
CA ARG A 582 -6.36 1.66 21.18
C ARG A 582 -5.70 1.81 22.54
N TRP A 583 -4.75 2.73 22.64
CA TRP A 583 -3.91 2.92 23.83
C TRP A 583 -4.71 3.09 25.14
N GLU A 584 -5.84 3.79 25.07
CA GLU A 584 -6.78 4.02 26.20
C GLU A 584 -7.38 2.74 26.78
N GLU A 585 -7.63 1.73 25.93
CA GLU A 585 -8.22 0.44 26.32
C GLU A 585 -7.17 -0.54 26.88
N ASN A 586 -5.87 -0.20 26.81
CA ASN A 586 -4.74 -1.10 27.14
C ASN A 586 -3.82 -0.51 28.23
N LEU A 587 -4.34 0.42 29.04
CA LEU A 587 -3.62 1.04 30.16
C LEU A 587 -3.29 0.03 31.26
N VAL A 588 -2.05 0.09 31.76
CA VAL A 588 -1.59 -0.69 32.93
C VAL A 588 -0.84 0.22 33.92
N PRO A 589 -0.72 -0.15 35.21
CA PRO A 589 0.17 0.53 36.13
C PRO A 589 1.62 0.56 35.60
N PRO A 590 2.37 1.65 35.74
CA PRO A 590 3.78 1.70 35.36
C PRO A 590 4.60 0.62 36.07
N LEU A 591 5.45 -0.05 35.30
CA LEU A 591 6.26 -1.18 35.76
C LEU A 591 7.70 -0.73 36.02
N ASP A 592 8.28 -1.22 37.12
CA ASP A 592 9.71 -1.02 37.40
C ASP A 592 10.53 -1.92 36.47
N LEU A 593 11.11 -1.33 35.41
CA LEU A 593 11.87 -2.06 34.38
C LEU A 593 13.06 -2.86 34.98
N ARG A 594 13.55 -2.47 36.17
CA ARG A 594 14.64 -3.16 36.88
C ARG A 594 14.21 -4.50 37.50
N GLN A 595 12.90 -4.76 37.57
CA GLN A 595 12.31 -6.02 38.04
C GLN A 595 11.91 -6.96 36.90
N MET A 596 12.28 -6.62 35.65
CA MET A 596 12.03 -7.47 34.48
C MET A 596 13.23 -8.38 34.23
N ASP A 597 12.95 -9.61 33.78
CA ASP A 597 13.99 -10.57 33.44
C ASP A 597 14.54 -10.27 32.03
N GLY A 598 15.86 -10.36 31.86
CA GLY A 598 16.54 -10.21 30.57
C GLY A 598 16.59 -11.48 29.71
N ALA A 599 16.15 -12.62 30.27
CA ALA A 599 16.12 -13.92 29.63
C ALA A 599 14.91 -14.73 30.13
N PRO A 600 14.35 -15.65 29.32
CA PRO A 600 13.24 -16.49 29.76
C PRO A 600 13.71 -17.57 30.75
N VAL A 601 12.78 -18.04 31.59
CA VAL A 601 13.01 -19.23 32.43
C VAL A 601 13.33 -20.45 31.55
N PRO A 602 14.31 -21.31 31.90
CA PRO A 602 14.59 -22.55 31.17
C PRO A 602 13.37 -23.46 30.96
N ASP A 603 13.45 -24.32 29.93
CA ASP A 603 12.39 -25.27 29.51
C ASP A 603 11.01 -24.68 29.15
N SER A 604 10.90 -23.36 29.04
CA SER A 604 9.69 -22.67 28.60
C SER A 604 9.27 -22.98 27.15
N ARG A 605 8.06 -22.57 26.80
CA ARG A 605 7.51 -22.52 25.44
C ARG A 605 7.21 -21.09 25.04
N PHE A 606 7.08 -20.84 23.74
CA PHE A 606 6.80 -19.50 23.19
C PHE A 606 5.65 -19.58 22.20
N ALA A 607 4.70 -18.65 22.29
CA ALA A 607 3.77 -18.40 21.19
C ALA A 607 4.54 -17.78 20.00
N PRO A 608 4.08 -17.97 18.75
CA PRO A 608 4.69 -17.35 17.58
C PRO A 608 4.64 -15.81 17.68
N LEU A 609 5.64 -15.15 17.09
CA LEU A 609 5.65 -13.70 16.97
C LEU A 609 4.98 -13.32 15.65
N GLU A 610 3.73 -12.85 15.72
CA GLU A 610 2.93 -12.44 14.55
C GLU A 610 3.01 -10.93 14.26
N ILE A 611 2.55 -10.53 13.07
CA ILE A 611 2.32 -9.13 12.68
C ILE A 611 1.23 -8.54 13.61
N PRO A 612 1.42 -7.34 14.19
CA PRO A 612 2.46 -6.35 13.87
C PRO A 612 3.76 -6.46 14.69
N LEU A 613 3.85 -7.34 15.69
CA LEU A 613 5.02 -7.44 16.59
C LEU A 613 6.28 -7.98 15.87
N SER A 614 6.10 -8.73 14.78
CA SER A 614 7.19 -9.25 13.94
C SER A 614 7.72 -8.25 12.89
N ASP A 615 7.17 -7.03 12.79
CA ASP A 615 7.56 -6.04 11.78
C ASP A 615 8.18 -4.79 12.44
N ALA A 616 9.47 -4.56 12.20
CA ALA A 616 10.20 -3.43 12.76
C ALA A 616 9.67 -2.04 12.35
N LYS A 617 9.08 -1.92 11.14
CA LYS A 617 8.51 -0.65 10.65
C LYS A 617 7.17 -0.37 11.33
N LEU A 618 6.30 -1.38 11.47
CA LEU A 618 5.05 -1.24 12.21
C LEU A 618 5.33 -0.95 13.70
N MET A 619 6.31 -1.62 14.31
CA MET A 619 6.75 -1.30 15.67
C MET A 619 7.24 0.14 15.81
N ALA A 620 8.04 0.66 14.87
CA ALA A 620 8.48 2.06 14.89
C ALA A 620 7.33 3.07 14.66
N VAL A 621 6.33 2.73 13.84
CA VAL A 621 5.12 3.55 13.65
C VAL A 621 4.27 3.57 14.92
N MET A 622 4.04 2.41 15.54
CA MET A 622 3.33 2.29 16.81
C MET A 622 4.06 3.01 17.96
N GLN A 623 5.39 2.96 18.00
CA GLN A 623 6.21 3.71 18.96
C GLN A 623 5.99 5.22 18.86
N LYS A 624 5.95 5.74 17.62
CA LYS A 624 5.70 7.16 17.37
C LYS A 624 4.27 7.55 17.73
N ASP A 625 3.28 6.76 17.34
CA ASP A 625 1.88 7.06 17.67
C ASP A 625 1.62 6.96 19.19
N PHE A 626 2.23 6.01 19.89
CA PHE A 626 2.19 5.93 21.36
C PHE A 626 2.76 7.19 22.02
N LEU A 627 3.89 7.71 21.53
CA LEU A 627 4.47 8.97 22.05
C LEU A 627 3.56 10.17 21.76
N ASP A 628 3.05 10.29 20.54
CA ASP A 628 2.14 11.36 20.14
C ASP A 628 0.78 11.27 20.87
N TRP A 629 0.27 10.07 21.16
CA TRP A 629 -0.91 9.83 22.00
C TRP A 629 -0.64 10.17 23.48
N THR A 630 0.51 9.75 24.01
CA THR A 630 0.91 10.02 25.40
C THR A 630 0.97 11.52 25.64
N PHE A 631 1.61 12.27 24.73
CA PHE A 631 1.66 13.73 24.77
C PHE A 631 0.27 14.37 24.68
N ARG A 632 -0.58 13.95 23.73
CA ARG A 632 -1.95 14.48 23.56
C ARG A 632 -2.83 14.28 24.80
N ASN A 633 -2.62 13.19 25.54
CA ASN A 633 -3.42 12.83 26.72
C ASN A 633 -2.72 13.14 28.05
N ALA A 634 -1.60 13.88 28.05
CA ALA A 634 -0.88 14.25 29.25
C ALA A 634 -1.42 15.57 29.84
N SER A 635 -2.03 15.48 31.01
CA SER A 635 -2.51 16.64 31.77
C SER A 635 -2.44 16.35 33.27
N LEU A 636 -1.88 17.28 34.03
CA LEU A 636 -1.92 17.27 35.49
C LEU A 636 -2.85 18.39 35.97
N SER A 637 -3.96 18.04 36.62
CA SER A 637 -4.82 19.02 37.28
C SER A 637 -4.18 19.42 38.63
N VAL A 638 -4.01 20.71 38.86
CA VAL A 638 -3.57 21.27 40.14
C VAL A 638 -4.56 22.32 40.62
N GLN A 639 -4.86 22.32 41.91
CA GLN A 639 -5.72 23.34 42.52
C GLN A 639 -4.94 24.64 42.73
N VAL A 640 -5.53 25.79 42.39
CA VAL A 640 -4.91 27.12 42.47
C VAL A 640 -5.89 28.12 43.08
N ASN A 641 -5.38 28.99 43.96
CA ASN A 641 -6.06 30.18 44.45
C ASN A 641 -5.26 31.43 44.02
N ASP A 642 -5.70 32.12 42.96
CA ASP A 642 -4.96 33.26 42.40
C ASP A 642 -4.94 34.48 43.35
N ALA A 643 -6.01 34.71 44.11
CA ALA A 643 -6.14 35.85 45.01
C ALA A 643 -5.21 35.75 46.24
N LEU A 644 -4.87 34.52 46.63
CA LEU A 644 -3.87 34.21 47.66
C LEU A 644 -2.49 33.88 47.07
N GLN A 645 -2.39 33.66 45.75
CA GLN A 645 -1.19 33.25 45.02
C GLN A 645 -0.58 31.93 45.52
N VAL A 646 -1.44 30.93 45.78
CA VAL A 646 -1.04 29.58 46.24
C VAL A 646 -1.53 28.53 45.25
N ALA A 647 -0.72 27.50 45.01
CA ALA A 647 -1.06 26.34 44.20
C ALA A 647 -0.78 25.04 44.98
N CYS A 648 -1.57 24.00 44.72
CA CYS A 648 -1.41 22.65 45.25
C CYS A 648 -0.42 21.88 44.38
N VAL A 649 0.85 21.89 44.80
CA VAL A 649 1.97 21.29 44.07
C VAL A 649 2.51 20.09 44.88
N PRO A 650 2.70 18.89 44.28
CA PRO A 650 3.30 17.76 44.98
C PRO A 650 4.66 18.13 45.61
N PRO A 651 4.97 17.65 46.84
CA PRO A 651 4.24 16.65 47.61
C PRO A 651 3.09 17.20 48.49
N MET A 652 2.73 18.48 48.39
CA MET A 652 1.70 19.08 49.25
C MET A 652 0.32 18.46 48.99
N THR A 653 -0.36 18.09 50.07
CA THR A 653 -1.71 17.52 50.06
C THR A 653 -2.78 18.60 49.92
N GLU A 654 -3.98 18.21 49.47
CA GLU A 654 -5.14 19.11 49.40
C GLU A 654 -5.51 19.69 50.78
N SER A 655 -5.33 18.92 51.86
CA SER A 655 -5.58 19.40 53.23
C SER A 655 -4.63 20.52 53.64
N GLU A 656 -3.32 20.37 53.35
CA GLU A 656 -2.31 21.40 53.58
C GLU A 656 -2.56 22.63 52.71
N PHE A 657 -2.96 22.44 51.44
CA PHE A 657 -3.33 23.53 50.53
C PHE A 657 -4.52 24.35 51.06
N ARG A 658 -5.61 23.69 51.46
CA ARG A 658 -6.80 24.34 52.03
C ARG A 658 -6.47 25.07 53.34
N THR A 659 -5.66 24.46 54.20
CA THR A 659 -5.19 25.08 55.47
C THR A 659 -4.39 26.35 55.20
N ARG A 660 -3.41 26.28 54.28
CA ARG A 660 -2.57 27.42 53.88
C ARG A 660 -3.39 28.55 53.24
N CYS A 661 -4.44 28.24 52.49
CA CYS A 661 -5.37 29.23 51.96
C CYS A 661 -6.19 29.90 53.07
N ALA A 662 -6.72 29.13 54.02
CA ALA A 662 -7.49 29.65 55.16
C ALA A 662 -6.64 30.58 56.04
N ASP A 663 -5.38 30.22 56.34
CA ASP A 663 -4.47 31.03 57.15
C ASP A 663 -4.12 32.36 56.47
N LEU A 664 -3.78 32.34 55.18
CA LEU A 664 -3.47 33.56 54.41
C LEU A 664 -4.69 34.47 54.26
N ALA A 665 -5.88 33.91 54.03
CA ALA A 665 -7.12 34.68 53.99
C ALA A 665 -7.43 35.32 55.34
N ARG A 666 -7.26 34.58 56.44
CA ARG A 666 -7.43 35.10 57.81
C ARG A 666 -6.47 36.26 58.10
N GLN A 667 -5.19 36.13 57.76
CA GLN A 667 -4.20 37.19 57.96
C GLN A 667 -4.57 38.47 57.19
N LYS A 668 -4.95 38.35 55.91
CA LYS A 668 -5.36 39.51 55.09
C LYS A 668 -6.66 40.13 55.60
N ARG A 669 -7.65 39.31 55.98
CA ARG A 669 -8.94 39.73 56.56
C ARG A 669 -8.75 40.53 57.83
N ASP A 670 -8.00 40.00 58.80
CA ASP A 670 -7.85 40.62 60.12
C ASP A 670 -7.12 41.98 60.01
N ALA A 671 -6.18 42.09 59.06
CA ALA A 671 -5.51 43.35 58.73
C ALA A 671 -6.44 44.40 58.06
N GLU A 672 -7.47 43.97 57.32
CA GLU A 672 -8.43 44.87 56.64
C GLU A 672 -9.59 45.28 57.55
N ILE A 673 -10.13 44.35 58.36
CA ILE A 673 -11.11 44.64 59.41
C ILE A 673 -10.59 45.74 60.33
N LYS A 674 -9.31 45.67 60.75
CA LYS A 674 -8.68 46.69 61.57
C LYS A 674 -8.78 48.08 60.94
N LYS A 675 -8.41 48.22 59.66
CA LYS A 675 -8.45 49.50 58.92
C LYS A 675 -9.88 50.05 58.75
N ALA A 676 -10.84 49.17 58.46
CA ALA A 676 -12.24 49.55 58.32
C ALA A 676 -12.81 50.05 59.66
N THR A 677 -12.58 49.28 60.74
CA THR A 677 -12.97 49.58 62.12
C THR A 677 -12.47 50.96 62.56
N GLU A 678 -11.16 51.21 62.40
CA GLU A 678 -10.51 52.50 62.71
C GLU A 678 -11.10 53.70 61.93
N THR A 679 -11.72 53.46 60.77
CA THR A 679 -12.32 54.51 59.93
C THR A 679 -13.74 54.85 60.38
N PHE A 680 -14.54 53.87 60.79
CA PHE A 680 -15.88 54.10 61.31
C PHE A 680 -15.86 54.73 62.71
N ASP A 681 -14.96 54.27 63.59
CA ASP A 681 -14.88 54.79 64.96
C ASP A 681 -14.59 56.30 65.00
N LYS A 682 -13.71 56.79 64.12
CA LYS A 682 -13.43 58.24 63.97
C LYS A 682 -14.67 59.04 63.56
N LYS A 683 -15.61 58.46 62.80
CA LYS A 683 -16.86 59.13 62.38
C LYS A 683 -17.90 59.12 63.50
N ILE A 684 -18.03 57.99 64.19
CA ILE A 684 -18.96 57.81 65.32
C ILE A 684 -18.60 58.78 66.45
N GLU A 685 -17.32 58.86 66.84
CA GLU A 685 -16.85 59.80 67.86
C GLU A 685 -17.08 61.27 67.47
N ALA A 686 -16.91 61.62 66.19
CA ALA A 686 -17.20 62.97 65.71
C ALA A 686 -18.69 63.34 65.76
N LEU A 687 -19.62 62.38 65.61
CA LEU A 687 -21.06 62.62 65.79
C LEU A 687 -21.46 62.62 67.27
N ARG A 688 -20.89 61.73 68.10
CA ARG A 688 -21.11 61.74 69.56
C ARG A 688 -20.75 63.09 70.17
N LEU A 689 -19.62 63.69 69.77
CA LEU A 689 -19.22 65.03 70.19
C LEU A 689 -20.21 66.15 69.78
N LYS A 690 -20.91 65.99 68.65
CA LYS A 690 -21.97 66.94 68.22
C LYS A 690 -23.24 66.73 69.01
N LEU A 691 -23.67 65.48 69.20
CA LEU A 691 -24.84 65.11 69.97
C LEU A 691 -24.81 65.72 71.38
N THR A 692 -23.67 65.61 72.07
CA THR A 692 -23.48 66.20 73.41
C THR A 692 -23.59 67.74 73.43
N ARG A 693 -23.37 68.43 72.30
CA ARG A 693 -23.54 69.90 72.21
C ARG A 693 -25.00 70.28 71.98
N GLU A 694 -25.67 69.61 71.05
CA GLU A 694 -27.10 69.83 70.76
C GLU A 694 -27.98 69.51 71.98
N GLU A 695 -27.64 68.46 72.74
CA GLU A 695 -28.32 68.13 74.00
C GLU A 695 -28.23 69.26 75.05
N GLN A 696 -27.15 70.06 75.04
CA GLN A 696 -26.99 71.23 75.90
C GLN A 696 -27.77 72.45 75.38
N GLU A 697 -27.90 72.61 74.06
CA GLU A 697 -28.63 73.73 73.44
C GLU A 697 -30.15 73.57 73.61
N LEU A 698 -30.67 72.34 73.50
CA LEU A 698 -32.08 72.03 73.74
C LEU A 698 -32.55 72.41 75.15
N GLU A 699 -31.71 72.22 76.18
CA GLU A 699 -32.08 72.60 77.55
C GLU A 699 -32.32 74.12 77.65
N ALA A 700 -31.50 74.94 76.99
CA ALA A 700 -31.65 76.39 76.96
C ALA A 700 -32.92 76.87 76.22
N ASP A 701 -33.26 76.25 75.07
CA ASP A 701 -34.47 76.61 74.31
C ASP A 701 -35.76 76.30 75.09
N LYS A 702 -35.78 75.22 75.89
CA LYS A 702 -36.95 74.82 76.68
C LYS A 702 -37.31 75.87 77.74
N GLU A 703 -36.32 76.52 78.34
CA GLU A 703 -36.53 77.63 79.26
C GLU A 703 -37.15 78.84 78.56
N LYS A 704 -36.64 79.19 77.37
CA LYS A 704 -37.06 80.33 76.54
C LYS A 704 -38.52 80.22 76.06
N LEU A 705 -38.99 79.01 75.70
CA LEU A 705 -40.39 78.77 75.29
C LEU A 705 -41.39 79.05 76.41
N ASN A 706 -41.11 78.57 77.63
CA ASN A 706 -42.06 78.68 78.74
C ASN A 706 -42.40 80.13 79.07
N LEU A 707 -41.42 81.04 78.95
CA LEU A 707 -41.61 82.48 79.14
C LEU A 707 -42.59 83.10 78.14
N ARG A 708 -42.64 82.64 76.88
CA ARG A 708 -43.49 83.23 75.81
C ARG A 708 -44.95 82.83 75.90
N ARG A 709 -45.26 81.63 76.38
CA ARG A 709 -46.66 81.11 76.45
C ARG A 709 -47.61 81.95 77.31
N MET A 710 -47.07 82.72 78.26
CA MET A 710 -47.87 83.52 79.19
C MET A 710 -48.47 84.81 78.57
N GLU A 711 -48.06 85.22 77.36
CA GLU A 711 -48.38 86.56 76.80
C GLU A 711 -49.68 86.65 75.94
N GLU A 712 -50.46 85.56 75.74
CA GLU A 712 -51.40 85.45 74.59
C GLU A 712 -52.93 85.53 74.86
N VAL A 713 -53.45 85.20 76.05
CA VAL A 713 -54.88 84.80 76.25
C VAL A 713 -55.81 85.97 76.70
N GLY A 714 -56.42 86.74 75.77
CA GLY A 714 -57.01 88.06 76.10
C GLY A 714 -58.48 88.47 75.78
N THR A 715 -59.13 88.11 74.66
CA THR A 715 -60.30 88.92 74.15
C THR A 715 -61.33 88.21 73.24
N HIS A 716 -62.62 88.11 73.64
CA HIS A 716 -63.77 87.67 72.78
C HIS A 716 -65.18 88.13 73.30
N ALA A 717 -65.98 88.86 72.49
CA ALA A 717 -67.45 89.07 72.62
C ALA A 717 -68.09 89.77 71.39
N GLU A 718 -69.42 89.65 71.22
CA GLU A 718 -70.37 90.38 70.30
C GLU A 718 -70.64 89.90 68.84
N THR A 719 -71.91 89.55 68.55
CA THR A 719 -72.61 89.51 67.22
C THR A 719 -74.13 89.30 67.42
N LEU A 720 -75.06 89.87 66.59
CA LEU A 720 -76.40 89.32 66.17
C LEU A 720 -77.40 90.32 65.48
N PHE A 721 -78.09 89.83 64.42
CA PHE A 721 -79.34 90.29 63.73
C PHE A 721 -79.39 91.49 62.73
N GLY A 722 -80.60 91.83 62.22
CA GLY A 722 -80.96 92.71 61.08
C GLY A 722 -82.28 92.26 60.36
N LEU A 723 -83.10 93.15 59.75
CA LEU A 723 -84.32 92.81 58.97
C LEU A 723 -84.89 93.99 58.11
N LEU A 724 -85.77 93.67 57.14
CA LEU A 724 -86.60 94.54 56.24
C LEU A 724 -85.94 95.32 55.06
N GLY A 725 -86.45 95.10 53.84
CA GLY A 725 -86.21 95.94 52.64
C GLY A 725 -85.47 95.25 51.47
N GLY A 726 -85.98 95.39 50.24
CA GLY A 726 -85.56 94.60 49.07
C GLY A 726 -84.10 94.76 48.56
N ARG A 727 -83.56 93.64 48.03
CA ARG A 727 -82.38 93.47 47.13
C ARG A 727 -80.96 93.92 47.62
N ARG A 728 -80.22 92.94 48.20
CA ARG A 728 -78.75 92.62 48.12
C ARG A 728 -77.65 93.73 48.28
N SER A 729 -76.73 93.57 49.25
CA SER A 729 -75.29 93.13 49.11
C SER A 729 -74.38 93.47 50.35
N SER A 730 -73.10 93.03 50.45
CA SER A 730 -72.34 92.80 51.74
C SER A 730 -70.79 93.06 51.84
N ARG A 731 -70.21 93.29 53.08
CA ARG A 731 -68.89 92.80 53.69
C ARG A 731 -68.12 93.72 54.72
N ARG A 732 -67.39 93.15 55.75
CA ARG A 732 -66.18 93.65 56.54
C ARG A 732 -65.68 92.69 57.71
N ILE A 733 -64.39 92.70 58.18
CA ILE A 733 -63.77 92.27 59.53
C ILE A 733 -62.20 92.02 59.50
N SER A 734 -61.37 92.34 60.55
CA SER A 734 -60.01 91.72 60.92
C SER A 734 -59.19 92.34 62.11
N SER A 735 -58.51 91.57 63.03
CA SER A 735 -57.30 92.04 63.81
C SER A 735 -56.42 91.07 64.69
N SER A 736 -56.80 89.82 65.02
CA SER A 736 -56.26 89.08 66.20
C SER A 736 -54.94 88.25 66.07
N LEU A 737 -54.05 88.55 65.11
CA LEU A 737 -53.09 87.54 64.60
C LEU A 737 -51.63 87.60 65.12
N THR A 738 -51.14 88.70 65.71
CA THR A 738 -49.68 88.92 65.84
C THR A 738 -48.99 88.20 67.01
N LYS A 739 -49.57 88.19 68.22
CA LYS A 739 -48.87 87.67 69.43
C LYS A 739 -48.62 86.17 69.37
N ARG A 740 -49.60 85.42 68.89
CA ARG A 740 -49.57 83.97 68.63
C ARG A 740 -48.36 83.51 67.80
N ARG A 741 -47.80 84.40 66.98
CA ARG A 741 -46.62 84.12 66.15
C ARG A 741 -45.34 83.94 66.96
N LEU A 742 -45.13 84.70 68.05
CA LEU A 742 -43.86 84.67 68.82
C LEU A 742 -43.78 83.44 69.73
N THR A 743 -44.88 83.08 70.40
CA THR A 743 -44.99 81.81 71.13
C THR A 743 -44.77 80.62 70.20
N SER A 744 -45.31 80.68 68.98
CA SER A 744 -45.09 79.66 67.96
C SER A 744 -43.64 79.56 67.51
N GLN A 745 -42.87 80.65 67.53
CA GLN A 745 -41.46 80.67 67.13
C GLN A 745 -40.57 80.02 68.19
N ALA A 746 -40.68 80.41 69.46
CA ALA A 746 -39.92 79.75 70.53
C ALA A 746 -40.30 78.27 70.72
N LYS A 747 -41.53 77.88 70.32
CA LYS A 747 -41.91 76.47 70.30
C LYS A 747 -41.20 75.72 69.18
N ALA A 748 -41.03 76.35 68.02
CA ALA A 748 -40.35 75.77 66.88
C ALA A 748 -38.86 75.51 67.19
N GLU A 749 -38.17 76.41 67.90
CA GLU A 749 -36.77 76.26 68.32
C GLU A 749 -36.57 74.98 69.18
N VAL A 750 -37.36 74.79 70.24
CA VAL A 750 -37.33 73.55 71.05
C VAL A 750 -37.61 72.31 70.20
N GLU A 751 -38.61 72.39 69.33
CA GLU A 751 -38.98 71.28 68.43
C GLU A 751 -37.92 71.02 67.36
N GLU A 752 -37.05 71.97 67.04
CA GLU A 752 -35.94 71.84 66.10
C GLU A 752 -34.77 71.13 66.78
N SER A 753 -34.36 71.59 67.97
CA SER A 753 -33.28 70.98 68.76
C SER A 753 -33.62 69.53 69.18
N GLU A 754 -34.88 69.21 69.52
CA GLU A 754 -35.32 67.81 69.74
C GLU A 754 -35.20 66.94 68.48
N LYS A 755 -35.53 67.49 67.30
CA LYS A 755 -35.39 66.77 66.02
C LYS A 755 -33.91 66.56 65.66
N THR A 756 -33.04 67.54 65.92
CA THR A 756 -31.60 67.44 65.65
C THR A 756 -30.92 66.38 66.53
N ILE A 757 -31.26 66.32 67.83
CA ILE A 757 -30.76 65.29 68.75
C ILE A 757 -31.24 63.90 68.34
N ALA A 758 -32.52 63.75 67.97
CA ALA A 758 -33.06 62.50 67.47
C ALA A 758 -32.32 62.04 66.19
N LEU A 759 -32.14 62.96 65.24
CA LEU A 759 -31.41 62.71 63.99
C LEU A 759 -29.93 62.34 64.23
N LEU A 760 -29.24 62.96 65.18
CA LEU A 760 -27.85 62.62 65.51
C LEU A 760 -27.73 61.24 66.19
N LYS A 761 -28.68 60.87 67.06
CA LYS A 761 -28.75 59.53 67.64
C LYS A 761 -29.02 58.46 66.58
N GLU A 762 -29.93 58.74 65.64
CA GLU A 762 -30.20 57.91 64.47
C GLU A 762 -28.94 57.73 63.60
N GLN A 763 -28.25 58.83 63.25
CA GLN A 763 -27.00 58.77 62.48
C GLN A 763 -25.87 57.99 63.16
N ILE A 764 -25.75 58.05 64.50
CA ILE A 764 -24.77 57.25 65.24
C ILE A 764 -25.13 55.77 65.19
N ALA A 765 -26.40 55.41 65.43
CA ALA A 765 -26.88 54.03 65.35
C ALA A 765 -26.72 53.45 63.94
N ASP A 766 -27.00 54.24 62.90
CA ASP A 766 -26.78 53.87 61.51
C ASP A 766 -25.30 53.68 61.18
N LEU A 767 -24.39 54.51 61.70
CA LEU A 767 -22.94 54.30 61.54
C LEU A 767 -22.42 53.07 62.28
N GLU A 768 -22.93 52.77 63.48
CA GLU A 768 -22.59 51.54 64.23
C GLU A 768 -23.09 50.29 63.49
N LYS A 769 -24.32 50.34 62.96
CA LYS A 769 -24.89 49.30 62.10
C LYS A 769 -24.11 49.13 60.79
N ALA A 770 -23.73 50.23 60.14
CA ALA A 770 -22.90 50.21 58.93
C ALA A 770 -21.48 49.68 59.19
N LYS A 771 -20.89 49.98 60.36
CA LYS A 771 -19.61 49.40 60.80
C LYS A 771 -19.72 47.89 60.96
N ALA A 772 -20.75 47.40 61.66
CA ALA A 772 -20.98 45.97 61.83
C ALA A 772 -21.20 45.27 60.47
N ALA A 773 -22.01 45.86 59.59
CA ALA A 773 -22.24 45.36 58.23
C ALA A 773 -20.94 45.30 57.39
N ALA A 774 -20.11 46.35 57.44
CA ALA A 774 -18.84 46.39 56.70
C ALA A 774 -17.81 45.38 57.23
N VAL A 775 -17.77 45.14 58.54
CA VAL A 775 -16.92 44.09 59.13
C VAL A 775 -17.38 42.71 58.67
N GLU A 776 -18.70 42.45 58.70
CA GLU A 776 -19.29 41.19 58.22
C GLU A 776 -19.08 40.99 56.72
N GLU A 777 -19.20 42.04 55.90
CA GLU A 777 -18.89 42.00 54.46
C GLU A 777 -17.42 41.61 54.21
N ILE A 778 -16.48 42.16 54.99
CA ILE A 778 -15.06 41.79 54.92
C ILE A 778 -14.86 40.33 55.36
N HIS A 779 -15.56 39.85 56.40
CA HIS A 779 -15.54 38.43 56.80
C HIS A 779 -16.03 37.51 55.68
N GLN A 780 -17.20 37.79 55.11
CA GLN A 780 -17.81 36.98 54.05
C GLN A 780 -16.96 36.97 52.78
N ARG A 781 -16.44 38.14 52.36
CA ARG A 781 -15.58 38.25 51.17
C ARG A 781 -14.27 37.47 51.33
N TRP A 782 -13.60 37.53 52.48
CA TRP A 782 -12.37 36.74 52.68
C TRP A 782 -12.63 35.24 52.87
N ALA A 783 -13.78 34.85 53.44
CA ALA A 783 -14.21 33.45 53.45
C ALA A 783 -14.46 32.92 52.02
N ALA A 784 -15.13 33.71 51.17
CA ALA A 784 -15.32 33.40 49.76
C ALA A 784 -13.99 33.32 48.99
N ILE A 785 -13.06 34.24 49.22
CA ILE A 785 -11.71 34.20 48.63
C ILE A 785 -10.93 32.95 49.05
N ALA A 786 -11.02 32.53 50.33
CA ALA A 786 -10.38 31.30 50.79
C ALA A 786 -10.95 30.04 50.09
N ALA A 787 -12.26 30.02 49.86
CA ALA A 787 -12.97 28.95 49.14
C ALA A 787 -12.84 29.03 47.61
N GLN A 788 -12.31 30.13 47.06
CA GLN A 788 -12.14 30.34 45.61
C GLN A 788 -10.94 29.54 45.07
N VAL A 789 -11.10 28.23 45.03
CA VAL A 789 -10.18 27.29 44.40
C VAL A 789 -10.65 27.04 42.97
N ARG A 790 -9.74 27.14 42.00
CA ARG A 790 -9.96 26.64 40.63
C ARG A 790 -8.97 25.54 40.31
N GLU A 791 -9.33 24.66 39.39
CA GLU A 791 -8.39 23.73 38.80
C GLU A 791 -7.63 24.40 37.64
N GLU A 792 -6.34 24.13 37.53
CA GLU A 792 -5.48 24.50 36.41
C GLU A 792 -4.89 23.22 35.81
N ASN A 793 -5.22 22.92 34.55
CA ASN A 793 -4.67 21.78 33.84
C ASN A 793 -3.32 22.14 33.22
N ILE A 794 -2.24 21.55 33.73
CA ILE A 794 -0.89 21.70 33.20
C ILE A 794 -0.63 20.61 32.18
N GLN A 795 -0.39 21.00 30.93
CA GLN A 795 0.10 20.12 29.87
C GLN A 795 1.64 20.17 29.83
N PRO A 796 2.34 19.05 29.53
CA PRO A 796 3.78 19.06 29.32
C PRO A 796 4.11 19.69 27.95
N LEU A 797 5.39 20.00 27.70
CA LEU A 797 5.85 20.25 26.34
C LEU A 797 6.25 18.92 25.69
N LYS A 798 6.24 18.84 24.35
CA LYS A 798 6.60 17.60 23.64
C LYS A 798 8.02 17.09 23.93
N LYS A 799 8.93 18.00 24.30
CA LYS A 799 10.30 17.67 24.74
C LYS A 799 10.38 17.08 26.16
N ASP A 800 9.31 17.21 26.95
CA ASP A 800 9.25 16.78 28.35
C ASP A 800 8.49 15.44 28.50
N VAL A 801 8.24 14.75 27.38
CA VAL A 801 7.71 13.39 27.30
C VAL A 801 8.77 12.48 26.68
N TYR A 802 9.19 11.46 27.41
CA TYR A 802 10.28 10.55 27.06
C TYR A 802 9.78 9.12 27.02
N ILE A 803 10.23 8.32 26.04
CA ILE A 803 9.98 6.88 26.03
C ILE A 803 10.99 6.23 26.96
N GLU A 804 10.50 5.53 27.98
CA GLU A 804 11.32 4.75 28.91
C GLU A 804 11.55 3.33 28.35
N PHE A 805 10.50 2.73 27.81
CA PHE A 805 10.55 1.46 27.07
C PHE A 805 9.49 1.44 25.96
N PHE A 806 9.80 0.86 24.81
CA PHE A 806 8.80 0.47 23.83
C PHE A 806 9.28 -0.78 23.06
N GLY A 807 8.48 -1.83 23.05
CA GLY A 807 8.91 -3.12 22.50
C GLY A 807 7.99 -4.29 22.85
N ILE A 808 8.57 -5.49 22.88
CA ILE A 808 7.86 -6.74 23.15
C ILE A 808 8.04 -7.11 24.63
N ALA A 809 6.94 -7.25 25.36
CA ALA A 809 6.94 -7.89 26.67
C ALA A 809 6.46 -9.34 26.53
N TRP A 810 7.30 -10.28 26.91
CA TRP A 810 6.95 -11.69 26.99
C TRP A 810 6.23 -11.96 28.31
N GLN A 811 4.92 -12.17 28.25
CA GLN A 811 4.07 -12.43 29.41
C GLN A 811 4.01 -13.94 29.70
N PRO A 812 4.31 -14.40 30.94
CA PRO A 812 4.31 -15.82 31.28
C PRO A 812 2.91 -16.35 31.63
N TYR A 813 2.66 -17.58 31.20
CA TYR A 813 1.48 -18.39 31.46
C TYR A 813 1.92 -19.80 31.90
N TYR A 814 1.13 -20.45 32.74
CA TYR A 814 1.23 -21.88 33.00
C TYR A 814 0.37 -22.64 32.00
N LEU A 815 1.01 -23.45 31.15
CA LEU A 815 0.39 -24.40 30.25
C LEU A 815 0.19 -25.74 30.96
N ILE A 816 -1.07 -26.16 31.12
CA ILE A 816 -1.48 -27.38 31.83
C ILE A 816 -2.22 -28.29 30.85
N GLN A 817 -1.93 -29.60 30.85
CA GLN A 817 -2.65 -30.59 30.04
C GLN A 817 -3.74 -31.30 30.88
N GLU A 818 -5.01 -31.10 30.52
CA GLU A 818 -6.18 -31.83 31.01
C GLU A 818 -6.70 -32.73 29.88
N GLY A 819 -6.25 -33.98 29.84
CA GLY A 819 -6.60 -34.92 28.77
C GLY A 819 -6.15 -34.43 27.39
N ASP A 820 -7.06 -34.42 26.42
CA ASP A 820 -6.83 -33.89 25.07
C ASP A 820 -6.86 -32.35 24.99
N THR A 821 -7.02 -31.64 26.12
CA THR A 821 -7.13 -30.16 26.15
C THR A 821 -5.97 -29.51 26.91
N SER A 822 -5.46 -28.40 26.37
CA SER A 822 -4.49 -27.55 27.03
C SER A 822 -5.14 -26.30 27.61
N ILE A 823 -4.85 -25.97 28.86
CA ILE A 823 -5.30 -24.75 29.54
C ILE A 823 -4.11 -23.85 29.82
N GLU A 824 -4.32 -22.55 29.68
CA GLU A 824 -3.37 -21.50 30.06
C GLU A 824 -3.88 -20.72 31.26
N LEU A 825 -3.03 -20.55 32.27
CA LEU A 825 -3.29 -19.70 33.43
C LEU A 825 -2.24 -18.60 33.49
N VAL A 826 -2.63 -17.35 33.66
CA VAL A 826 -1.69 -16.21 33.78
C VAL A 826 -0.75 -16.43 34.97
N ALA A 827 0.56 -16.33 34.74
CA ALA A 827 1.59 -16.49 35.79
C ALA A 827 2.14 -15.13 36.30
N CYS A 828 1.69 -14.02 35.70
CA CYS A 828 1.98 -12.66 36.12
C CYS A 828 0.77 -11.74 35.85
N SER A 829 -0.02 -11.45 36.91
CA SER A 829 -1.05 -10.41 36.86
C SER A 829 -0.42 -9.02 36.98
N LEU A 830 -0.97 -8.06 36.22
CA LEU A 830 -0.60 -6.63 36.28
C LEU A 830 -1.75 -5.74 36.79
N GLN A 831 -2.80 -6.36 37.34
CA GLN A 831 -3.86 -5.70 38.12
C GLN A 831 -3.41 -5.46 39.57
#